data_AF-A0A954IJK9-F1
#
_entry.id   AF-A0A954IJK9-F1
#
_cell.length_a   1.000
_cell.length_b   1.000
_cell.length_c   1.000
_cell.angle_alpha   90.00
_cell.angle_beta   90.00
_cell.angle_gamma   90.00
#
_symmetry.space_group_name_H-M   'P 1'
#
loop_
_entity.id
_entity.type
_entity.pdbx_description
1 polymer ?
#
loop_
_entity_poly.entity_id
_entity_poly.type
_entity_poly.pdbx_seq_one_letter_code
_entity_poly.pdbx_strand_id
1 'polypeptide(L)'
;MPDDSGPIEASIRPEPPQTTRLLSVSFIGYLVMSFLTAVNDNMFRWLIIPLAKKQFLAGKELSEAAIRQQESIVLSLGLGCFILPFVAFAPWSGWIADRFSKRTSTIWLKVAEVFLVAAGVLAIWLENVPAMFAILFLIGAQSALLSTAKFGIIPELVQRSQISAANGLVALFTLIAVIVGTIAGNLLAAASGRDPTGGLSLSAIALVIVAVGGVIGATVIARVPAASPGLTFPVNPVAWSWRDLKLVMSNRPILRVTLGIAFFWSLASLAQMNIDTYVTRELHFNQTQVGVFLAVLSIGVGIGSVLAGWWSGGRVELGMVSLGTLLMAVACILLYFSRSSAVMTGVMLVGIGLGGGLFNVPLNAYVQERSPHDKLGAILAAGHQITALGMLLVSGLFWVLMDVMKLTASQIFLVSGLGIVPIIAYVLWLLPQATIRFCVWLLSRLVYRVRIHGMENIPETGSALLVANHVTWIDGVLILLASSRPIRMIAYADYVKGPILGRLADMFGIIPIRSGDGPRALMQSLNTAREALQNGELVCIFAEGRISRTGQLLKFERGMLKILKGTEAPVLPVYLDELWGSIFSYERGRFLWKKPKHWPYPVSISFGTLLQNVTDVDCVRSAVLELGSQSVQRRKDRLMIPARQLIRQCRLAWNRVKVADSAGAELTGGRLLTGSLVFHRLFTTQILADDEKFVGVLLPPSVGGALANTALSLAGRVSVNLNYTLTEEVVNYCIREAGIRTIITSRRFLEKKPYNLDAKLVYLEDLKDQAGGMLRILSLLKARLLPAGMLSKQLGLDRIGPDDILTIIFTSGSTGQPKGVMLSQHNIASNITAVVQLLHLHSEDTLIGVLPFFHSFGYTVTLWLPMCADPGVAYHFNPLDARTVGKLTEKYKATIIAATPTFLRTYMKRCSEEEFRTMNLVIVGAEKMPDDLRDAFREKFGFEPTEGYGTTEL
;
A
#
# COMPACT_ATOMS: atom_id res chain seq x y z
N MET A 1 38.36 -23.39 -27.20
CA MET A 1 37.17 -23.63 -26.34
C MET A 1 35.96 -23.60 -27.23
N PRO A 2 35.00 -24.54 -27.13
CA PRO A 2 33.79 -24.52 -27.94
C PRO A 2 32.99 -23.25 -27.64
N ASP A 3 32.48 -22.61 -28.68
CA ASP A 3 31.73 -21.36 -28.65
C ASP A 3 30.30 -21.63 -28.16
N ASP A 4 30.09 -21.61 -26.85
CA ASP A 4 28.80 -21.85 -26.19
C ASP A 4 28.00 -20.54 -26.04
N SER A 5 27.88 -19.80 -27.15
CA SER A 5 27.21 -18.48 -27.23
C SER A 5 25.72 -18.58 -27.61
N GLY A 6 25.04 -19.62 -27.12
CA GLY A 6 23.59 -19.74 -27.19
C GLY A 6 22.88 -18.64 -26.37
N PRO A 7 21.64 -18.26 -26.73
CA PRO A 7 20.86 -17.30 -25.95
C PRO A 7 20.69 -17.82 -24.51
N ILE A 8 20.93 -16.94 -23.55
CA ILE A 8 20.78 -17.24 -22.12
C ILE A 8 19.30 -17.51 -21.82
N GLU A 9 18.89 -18.77 -21.79
CA GLU A 9 17.63 -19.19 -21.18
C GLU A 9 17.78 -19.15 -19.65
N ALA A 10 16.84 -18.49 -18.97
CA ALA A 10 16.84 -18.43 -17.52
C ALA A 10 16.51 -19.81 -16.96
N SER A 11 17.51 -20.53 -16.44
CA SER A 11 17.27 -21.77 -15.71
C SER A 11 16.41 -21.48 -14.46
N ILE A 12 15.31 -22.23 -14.31
CA ILE A 12 14.35 -22.05 -13.21
C ILE A 12 15.06 -22.46 -11.91
N ARG A 13 15.27 -21.48 -11.02
CA ARG A 13 15.86 -21.72 -9.70
C ARG A 13 14.81 -22.39 -8.80
N PRO A 14 15.14 -23.46 -8.07
CA PRO A 14 14.28 -23.96 -7.00
C PRO A 14 14.12 -22.87 -5.93
N GLU A 15 12.89 -22.60 -5.49
CA GLU A 15 12.65 -21.58 -4.46
C GLU A 15 13.29 -21.97 -3.12
N PRO A 16 13.92 -21.01 -2.41
CA PRO A 16 14.43 -21.27 -1.08
C PRO A 16 13.27 -21.55 -0.09
N PRO A 17 13.48 -22.40 0.93
CA PRO A 17 12.42 -22.82 1.86
C PRO A 17 11.73 -21.63 2.57
N GLN A 18 10.44 -21.76 2.90
CA GLN A 18 9.57 -20.67 3.45
C GLN A 18 10.10 -19.92 4.69
N THR A 19 11.12 -20.45 5.37
CA THR A 19 11.80 -19.85 6.52
C THR A 19 12.78 -18.72 6.17
N THR A 20 13.14 -18.53 4.89
CA THR A 20 14.08 -17.48 4.44
C THR A 20 13.37 -16.14 4.22
N ARG A 21 13.29 -15.33 5.29
CA ARG A 21 12.73 -13.96 5.28
C ARG A 21 13.83 -12.92 5.57
N LEU A 22 13.54 -11.65 5.29
CA LEU A 22 14.39 -10.49 5.67
C LEU A 22 14.71 -10.41 7.18
N LEU A 23 13.92 -11.06 8.04
CA LEU A 23 14.14 -11.14 9.49
C LEU A 23 14.76 -12.47 9.94
N SER A 24 15.17 -13.33 9.00
CA SER A 24 15.83 -14.59 9.34
C SER A 24 17.20 -14.33 9.96
N VAL A 25 17.60 -15.20 10.89
CA VAL A 25 18.92 -15.16 11.53
C VAL A 25 20.04 -15.16 10.49
N SER A 26 19.88 -15.93 9.41
CA SER A 26 20.84 -15.98 8.31
C SER A 26 20.99 -14.64 7.59
N PHE A 27 19.89 -13.96 7.26
CA PHE A 27 19.96 -12.65 6.59
C PHE A 27 20.51 -11.57 7.51
N ILE A 28 20.18 -11.61 8.81
CA ILE A 28 20.77 -10.72 9.82
C ILE A 28 22.29 -10.96 9.93
N GLY A 29 22.74 -12.21 9.99
CA GLY A 29 24.17 -12.56 9.97
C GLY A 29 24.89 -12.01 8.73
N TYR A 30 24.25 -12.11 7.56
CA TYR A 30 24.73 -11.51 6.32
C TYR A 30 24.80 -9.97 6.39
N LEU A 31 23.78 -9.29 6.93
CA LEU A 31 23.79 -7.83 7.12
C LEU A 31 24.90 -7.39 8.07
N VAL A 32 25.09 -8.09 9.20
CA VAL A 32 26.16 -7.81 10.16
C VAL A 32 27.53 -7.99 9.53
N MET A 33 27.75 -9.09 8.82
CA MET A 33 29.00 -9.34 8.08
C MET A 33 29.25 -8.22 7.06
N SER A 34 28.24 -7.88 6.25
CA SER A 34 28.33 -6.83 5.24
C SER A 34 28.64 -5.45 5.85
N PHE A 35 28.00 -5.12 6.97
CA PHE A 35 28.20 -3.86 7.70
C PHE A 35 29.61 -3.77 8.26
N LEU A 36 30.06 -4.77 9.02
CA LEU A 36 31.37 -4.76 9.68
C LEU A 36 32.53 -4.79 8.68
N THR A 37 32.37 -5.47 7.54
CA THR A 37 33.33 -5.40 6.43
C THR A 37 33.49 -3.97 5.92
N ALA A 38 32.38 -3.29 5.62
CA ALA A 38 32.44 -1.92 5.12
C ALA A 38 32.95 -0.91 6.17
N VAL A 39 32.65 -1.13 7.45
CA VAL A 39 33.24 -0.35 8.56
C VAL A 39 34.74 -0.55 8.60
N ASN A 40 35.21 -1.81 8.57
CA ASN A 40 36.62 -2.14 8.67
C ASN A 40 37.43 -1.54 7.52
N ASP A 41 36.97 -1.71 6.28
CA ASP A 41 37.62 -1.17 5.07
C ASP A 41 37.83 0.34 5.16
N ASN A 42 36.78 1.07 5.56
CA ASN A 42 36.85 2.54 5.66
C ASN A 42 37.62 2.99 6.90
N MET A 43 37.47 2.29 8.02
CA MET A 43 38.19 2.59 9.27
C MET A 43 39.70 2.42 9.08
N PHE A 44 40.14 1.33 8.44
CA PHE A 44 41.54 1.08 8.16
C PHE A 44 42.12 2.09 7.17
N ARG A 45 41.39 2.35 6.07
CA ARG A 45 41.82 3.32 5.04
C ARG A 45 41.98 4.73 5.61
N TRP A 46 40.99 5.20 6.38
CA TRP A 46 41.02 6.54 6.99
C TRP A 46 41.87 6.62 8.26
N LEU A 47 42.37 5.51 8.78
CA LEU A 47 43.43 5.47 9.78
C LEU A 47 44.81 5.67 9.13
N ILE A 48 45.10 4.94 8.04
CA ILE A 48 46.40 4.98 7.37
C ILE A 48 46.66 6.33 6.70
N ILE A 49 45.67 6.89 5.99
CA ILE A 49 45.89 8.09 5.18
C ILE A 49 46.43 9.26 6.01
N PRO A 50 45.84 9.65 7.17
CA PRO A 50 46.38 10.72 8.00
C PRO A 50 47.76 10.40 8.62
N LEU A 51 47.99 9.14 9.02
CA LEU A 51 49.27 8.72 9.60
C LEU A 51 50.39 8.78 8.55
N ALA A 52 50.14 8.28 7.34
CA ALA A 52 51.06 8.36 6.22
C ALA A 52 51.36 9.83 5.85
N LYS A 53 50.35 10.72 5.84
CA LYS A 53 50.56 12.17 5.62
C LYS A 53 51.53 12.75 6.64
N LYS A 54 51.29 12.52 7.94
CA LYS A 54 52.14 13.03 9.03
C LYS A 54 53.59 12.57 8.84
N GLN A 55 53.78 11.32 8.45
CA GLN A 55 55.10 10.72 8.33
C GLN A 55 55.87 11.15 7.06
N PHE A 56 55.16 11.38 5.95
CA PHE A 56 55.77 11.95 4.74
C PHE A 56 56.24 13.40 4.93
N LEU A 57 55.53 14.15 5.77
CA LEU A 57 55.81 15.54 6.12
C LEU A 57 56.80 15.69 7.30
N ALA A 58 57.06 14.61 8.05
CA ALA A 58 57.94 14.65 9.21
C ALA A 58 59.39 14.97 8.81
N GLY A 59 59.96 16.01 9.45
CA GLY A 59 61.38 16.38 9.31
C GLY A 59 61.77 17.08 8.01
N LYS A 60 60.81 17.55 7.19
CA LYS A 60 61.09 18.29 5.94
C LYS A 60 60.53 19.71 5.99
N GLU A 61 61.39 20.71 5.83
CA GLU A 61 60.96 22.09 5.55
C GLU A 61 60.49 22.18 4.09
N LEU A 62 59.20 21.97 3.87
CA LEU A 62 58.55 22.04 2.57
C LEU A 62 57.78 23.35 2.44
N SER A 63 57.78 23.97 1.26
CA SER A 63 56.89 25.09 0.97
C SER A 63 55.42 24.66 1.06
N GLU A 64 54.50 25.59 1.34
CA GLU A 64 53.06 25.28 1.41
C GLU A 64 52.54 24.59 0.13
N ALA A 65 53.10 24.94 -1.03
CA ALA A 65 52.78 24.32 -2.31
C ALA A 65 53.24 22.85 -2.36
N ALA A 66 54.44 22.54 -1.87
CA ALA A 66 54.99 21.19 -1.83
C ALA A 66 54.25 20.30 -0.82
N ILE A 67 53.81 20.85 0.31
CA ILE A 67 52.97 20.15 1.30
C ILE A 67 51.64 19.72 0.65
N ARG A 68 50.95 20.66 -0.01
CA ARG A 68 49.67 20.36 -0.70
C ARG A 68 49.83 19.31 -1.81
N GLN A 69 50.94 19.37 -2.55
CA GLN A 69 51.23 18.37 -3.59
C GLN A 69 51.43 16.98 -2.99
N GLN A 70 52.19 16.84 -1.91
CA GLN A 70 52.41 15.55 -1.25
C GLN A 70 51.14 14.98 -0.63
N GLU A 71 50.31 15.82 0.01
CA GLU A 71 49.03 15.37 0.55
C GLU A 71 48.08 14.81 -0.53
N SER A 72 48.05 15.44 -1.71
CA SER A 72 47.27 14.98 -2.86
C SER A 72 47.76 13.62 -3.38
N ILE A 73 49.08 13.43 -3.43
CA ILE A 73 49.69 12.14 -3.85
C ILE A 73 49.30 11.03 -2.87
N VAL A 74 49.40 11.26 -1.56
CA VAL A 74 49.05 10.27 -0.52
C VAL A 74 47.55 9.90 -0.58
N LEU A 75 46.68 10.88 -0.79
CA LEU A 75 45.23 10.65 -0.98
C LEU A 75 44.94 9.82 -2.24
N SER A 76 45.60 10.17 -3.35
CA SER A 76 45.45 9.48 -4.64
C SER A 76 45.97 8.04 -4.58
N LEU A 77 47.10 7.81 -3.92
CA LEU A 77 47.63 6.48 -3.64
C LEU A 77 46.66 5.67 -2.77
N GLY A 78 46.09 6.28 -1.73
CA GLY A 78 45.10 5.62 -0.87
C GLY A 78 43.83 5.20 -1.62
N LEU A 79 43.38 5.99 -2.59
CA LEU A 79 42.27 5.64 -3.48
C LEU A 79 42.66 4.55 -4.47
N GLY A 80 43.80 4.72 -5.15
CA GLY A 80 44.30 3.78 -6.16
C GLY A 80 44.57 2.39 -5.58
N CYS A 81 45.28 2.31 -4.45
CA CYS A 81 45.58 1.05 -3.78
C CYS A 81 44.31 0.28 -3.40
N PHE A 82 43.25 0.97 -3.00
CA PHE A 82 42.00 0.31 -2.60
C PHE A 82 41.12 -0.11 -3.79
N ILE A 83 41.06 0.69 -4.87
CA ILE A 83 40.18 0.43 -6.02
C ILE A 83 40.81 -0.49 -7.08
N LEU A 84 42.11 -0.35 -7.34
CA LEU A 84 42.81 -1.11 -8.39
C LEU A 84 42.64 -2.65 -8.26
N PRO A 85 42.61 -3.25 -7.05
CA PRO A 85 42.35 -4.68 -6.90
C PRO A 85 41.00 -5.15 -7.48
N PHE A 86 39.97 -4.31 -7.53
CA PHE A 86 38.68 -4.66 -8.15
C PHE A 86 38.80 -4.91 -9.65
N VAL A 87 39.81 -4.32 -10.30
CA VAL A 87 40.12 -4.58 -11.71
C VAL A 87 41.03 -5.80 -11.84
N ALA A 88 42.11 -5.84 -11.05
CA ALA A 88 43.12 -6.88 -11.15
C ALA A 88 42.58 -8.27 -10.75
N PHE A 89 41.74 -8.35 -9.73
CA PHE A 89 41.29 -9.61 -9.15
C PHE A 89 39.89 -10.07 -9.59
N ALA A 90 39.25 -9.37 -10.55
CA ALA A 90 37.92 -9.70 -11.02
C ALA A 90 37.76 -11.17 -11.49
N PRO A 91 38.67 -11.77 -12.29
CA PRO A 91 38.54 -13.16 -12.74
C PRO A 91 38.53 -14.19 -11.60
N TRP A 92 39.38 -13.99 -10.59
CA TRP A 92 39.42 -14.88 -9.42
C TRP A 92 38.21 -14.66 -8.52
N SER A 93 37.69 -13.43 -8.43
CA SER A 93 36.48 -13.12 -7.68
C SER A 93 35.27 -13.90 -8.20
N GLY A 94 35.01 -13.85 -9.52
CA GLY A 94 33.93 -14.62 -10.13
C GLY A 94 34.12 -16.14 -9.99
N TRP A 95 35.36 -16.61 -10.19
CA TRP A 95 35.70 -18.02 -10.03
C TRP A 95 35.45 -18.55 -8.60
N ILE A 96 35.88 -17.82 -7.56
CA ILE A 96 35.66 -18.21 -6.15
C ILE A 96 34.16 -18.24 -5.82
N ALA A 97 33.38 -17.28 -6.34
CA ALA A 97 31.96 -17.16 -6.05
C ALA A 97 31.10 -18.24 -6.72
N ASP A 98 31.52 -18.72 -7.91
CA ASP A 98 30.78 -19.75 -8.65
C ASP A 98 31.27 -21.17 -8.33
N ARG A 99 32.58 -21.39 -8.14
CA ARG A 99 33.14 -22.73 -7.87
C ARG A 99 32.82 -23.25 -6.47
N PHE A 100 32.91 -22.38 -5.47
CA PHE A 100 32.72 -22.75 -4.08
C PHE A 100 31.38 -22.21 -3.55
N SER A 101 30.91 -22.76 -2.43
CA SER A 101 29.75 -22.21 -1.72
C SER A 101 30.02 -20.75 -1.33
N LYS A 102 29.14 -19.82 -1.72
CA LYS A 102 29.31 -18.38 -1.48
C LYS A 102 29.51 -18.05 0.01
N ARG A 103 28.81 -18.77 0.91
CA ARG A 103 29.02 -18.69 2.36
C ARG A 103 30.44 -19.07 2.75
N THR A 104 30.93 -20.19 2.23
CA THR A 104 32.26 -20.73 2.58
C THR A 104 33.35 -19.79 2.10
N SER A 105 33.24 -19.29 0.87
CA SER A 105 34.12 -18.26 0.32
C SER A 105 34.12 -16.99 1.17
N THR A 106 32.95 -16.55 1.66
CA THR A 106 32.83 -15.41 2.57
C THR A 106 33.59 -15.64 3.88
N ILE A 107 33.45 -16.82 4.50
CA ILE A 107 34.14 -17.13 5.76
C ILE A 107 35.67 -17.11 5.56
N TRP A 108 36.18 -17.75 4.52
CA TRP A 108 37.63 -17.75 4.24
C TRP A 108 38.19 -16.35 4.06
N LEU A 109 37.50 -15.50 3.29
CA LEU A 109 37.93 -14.13 3.04
C LEU A 109 37.84 -13.25 4.29
N LYS A 110 36.84 -13.45 5.16
CA LYS A 110 36.74 -12.74 6.45
C LYS A 110 37.80 -13.19 7.45
N VAL A 111 38.18 -14.46 7.44
CA VAL A 111 39.32 -14.93 8.26
C VAL A 111 40.63 -14.31 7.75
N ALA A 112 40.83 -14.25 6.42
CA ALA A 112 41.98 -13.57 5.84
C ALA A 112 42.05 -12.09 6.20
N GLU A 113 40.91 -11.38 6.26
CA GLU A 113 40.83 -9.98 6.69
C GLU A 113 41.42 -9.76 8.10
N VAL A 114 41.16 -10.66 9.07
CA VAL A 114 41.71 -10.56 10.43
C VAL A 114 43.24 -10.56 10.40
N PHE A 115 43.85 -11.43 9.60
CA PHE A 115 45.31 -11.49 9.44
C PHE A 115 45.86 -10.24 8.73
N LEU A 116 45.15 -9.74 7.70
CA LEU A 116 45.55 -8.52 6.99
C LEU A 116 45.49 -7.29 7.91
N VAL A 117 44.46 -7.19 8.75
CA VAL A 117 44.33 -6.13 9.76
C VAL A 117 45.47 -6.21 10.77
N ALA A 118 45.79 -7.40 11.28
CA ALA A 118 46.91 -7.58 12.22
C ALA A 118 48.26 -7.19 11.59
N ALA A 119 48.50 -7.59 10.35
CA ALA A 119 49.67 -7.15 9.59
C ALA A 119 49.67 -5.63 9.39
N GLY A 120 48.50 -5.03 9.15
CA GLY A 120 48.33 -3.59 8.97
C GLY A 120 48.70 -2.80 10.21
N VAL A 121 48.23 -3.24 11.37
CA VAL A 121 48.63 -2.69 12.68
C VAL A 121 50.13 -2.80 12.87
N LEU A 122 50.74 -3.94 12.54
CA LEU A 122 52.18 -4.13 12.62
C LEU A 122 52.94 -3.16 11.70
N ALA A 123 52.48 -2.96 10.46
CA ALA A 123 53.09 -2.00 9.54
C ALA A 123 53.00 -0.55 10.04
N ILE A 124 51.89 -0.20 10.72
CA ILE A 124 51.74 1.11 11.37
C ILE A 124 52.72 1.25 12.54
N TRP A 125 52.83 0.21 13.37
CA TRP A 125 53.74 0.20 14.53
C TRP A 125 55.22 0.26 14.12
N LEU A 126 55.58 -0.40 13.01
CA LEU A 126 56.90 -0.33 12.38
C LEU A 126 57.13 0.96 11.59
N GLU A 127 56.15 1.87 11.56
CA GLU A 127 56.30 3.16 10.91
C GLU A 127 56.67 3.05 9.41
N ASN A 128 56.26 1.96 8.75
CA ASN A 128 56.65 1.66 7.38
C ASN A 128 55.53 2.01 6.38
N VAL A 129 55.60 3.22 5.82
CA VAL A 129 54.58 3.74 4.90
C VAL A 129 54.36 2.86 3.64
N PRO A 130 55.40 2.38 2.94
CA PRO A 130 55.22 1.41 1.85
C PRO A 130 54.45 0.16 2.27
N ALA A 131 54.76 -0.41 3.45
CA ALA A 131 54.05 -1.58 3.98
C ALA A 131 52.58 -1.26 4.30
N MET A 132 52.27 -0.07 4.84
CA MET A 132 50.89 0.38 5.07
C MET A 132 50.07 0.39 3.77
N PHE A 133 50.61 0.96 2.69
CA PHE A 133 49.93 1.00 1.39
C PHE A 133 49.85 -0.37 0.71
N ALA A 134 50.86 -1.23 0.88
CA ALA A 134 50.80 -2.61 0.39
C ALA A 134 49.67 -3.39 1.09
N ILE A 135 49.49 -3.22 2.40
CA ILE A 135 48.42 -3.88 3.14
C ILE A 135 47.05 -3.27 2.81
N LEU A 136 46.97 -1.96 2.59
CA LEU A 136 45.75 -1.32 2.08
C LEU A 136 45.34 -1.90 0.72
N PHE A 137 46.31 -2.19 -0.16
CA PHE A 137 46.05 -2.88 -1.43
C PHE A 137 45.56 -4.32 -1.22
N LEU A 138 46.13 -5.06 -0.27
CA LEU A 138 45.68 -6.43 0.05
C LEU A 138 44.27 -6.45 0.68
N ILE A 139 43.93 -5.48 1.52
CA ILE A 139 42.56 -5.31 2.03
C ILE A 139 41.61 -4.97 0.88
N GLY A 140 42.00 -4.08 -0.04
CA GLY A 140 41.25 -3.83 -1.27
C GLY A 140 41.04 -5.09 -2.11
N ALA A 141 42.05 -5.96 -2.22
CA ALA A 141 41.95 -7.25 -2.91
C ALA A 141 40.99 -8.21 -2.19
N GLN A 142 41.04 -8.28 -0.86
CA GLN A 142 40.10 -9.07 -0.08
C GLN A 142 38.66 -8.59 -0.31
N SER A 143 38.41 -7.28 -0.29
CA SER A 143 37.08 -6.71 -0.54
C SER A 143 36.62 -6.92 -1.97
N ALA A 144 37.51 -6.84 -2.96
CA ALA A 144 37.23 -7.18 -4.35
C ALA A 144 36.78 -8.64 -4.52
N LEU A 145 37.49 -9.58 -3.91
CA LEU A 145 37.16 -11.02 -3.93
C LEU A 145 35.84 -11.31 -3.19
N LEU A 146 35.58 -10.63 -2.07
CA LEU A 146 34.39 -10.83 -1.27
C LEU A 146 33.13 -10.25 -1.91
N SER A 147 33.27 -9.14 -2.66
CA SER A 147 32.14 -8.39 -3.19
C SER A 147 31.20 -9.23 -4.08
N THR A 148 31.73 -10.12 -4.92
CA THR A 148 30.94 -10.98 -5.81
C THR A 148 30.16 -12.04 -5.04
N ALA A 149 30.80 -12.69 -4.06
CA ALA A 149 30.13 -13.63 -3.15
C ALA A 149 29.05 -12.91 -2.31
N LYS A 150 29.35 -11.70 -1.81
CA LYS A 150 28.43 -10.87 -1.02
C LYS A 150 27.16 -10.53 -1.80
N PHE A 151 27.24 -10.04 -3.03
CA PHE A 151 26.04 -9.71 -3.82
C PHE A 151 25.39 -10.94 -4.46
N GLY A 152 26.17 -11.96 -4.79
CA GLY A 152 25.67 -13.19 -5.41
C GLY A 152 24.88 -14.10 -4.46
N ILE A 153 25.07 -13.97 -3.14
CA ILE A 153 24.37 -14.80 -2.15
C ILE A 153 22.95 -14.30 -1.84
N ILE A 154 22.62 -13.03 -2.13
CA ILE A 154 21.31 -12.44 -1.80
C ILE A 154 20.16 -13.27 -2.37
N PRO A 155 20.14 -13.64 -3.67
CA PRO A 155 19.03 -14.41 -4.24
C PRO A 155 18.92 -15.84 -3.70
N GLU A 156 19.95 -16.33 -3.01
CA GLU A 156 19.97 -17.66 -2.37
C GLU A 156 19.50 -17.59 -0.91
N LEU A 157 19.51 -16.41 -0.29
CA LEU A 157 19.13 -16.18 1.12
C LEU A 157 17.71 -15.66 1.32
N VAL A 158 17.08 -15.08 0.29
CA VAL A 158 15.75 -14.49 0.39
C VAL A 158 14.85 -14.96 -0.74
N GLN A 159 13.54 -14.93 -0.50
CA GLN A 159 12.55 -15.19 -1.55
C GLN A 159 12.70 -14.20 -2.71
N ARG A 160 12.33 -14.63 -3.91
CA ARG A 160 12.40 -13.82 -5.14
C ARG A 160 11.71 -12.47 -4.98
N SER A 161 10.57 -12.45 -4.28
CA SER A 161 9.82 -11.22 -4.00
C SER A 161 10.55 -10.23 -3.08
N GLN A 162 11.52 -10.69 -2.30
CA GLN A 162 12.25 -9.90 -1.33
C GLN A 162 13.63 -9.41 -1.84
N ILE A 163 14.06 -9.81 -3.04
CA ILE A 163 15.38 -9.45 -3.58
C ILE A 163 15.58 -7.93 -3.64
N SER A 164 14.60 -7.16 -4.10
CA SER A 164 14.70 -5.69 -4.16
C SER A 164 14.80 -5.07 -2.76
N ALA A 165 13.99 -5.54 -1.82
CA ALA A 165 14.03 -5.08 -0.43
C ALA A 165 15.35 -5.43 0.27
N ALA A 166 15.89 -6.62 0.01
CA ALA A 166 17.19 -7.05 0.51
C ALA A 166 18.32 -6.16 0.00
N ASN A 167 18.35 -5.86 -1.31
CA ASN A 167 19.32 -4.92 -1.90
C ASN A 167 19.18 -3.51 -1.29
N GLY A 168 17.95 -3.05 -1.05
CA GLY A 168 17.70 -1.77 -0.38
C GLY A 168 18.30 -1.69 1.03
N LEU A 169 18.11 -2.73 1.84
CA LEU A 169 18.71 -2.82 3.18
C LEU A 169 20.23 -2.93 3.14
N VAL A 170 20.79 -3.77 2.25
CA VAL A 170 22.25 -3.91 2.10
C VAL A 170 22.89 -2.58 1.71
N ALA A 171 22.26 -1.83 0.79
CA ALA A 171 22.73 -0.51 0.39
C ALA A 171 22.72 0.47 1.57
N LEU A 172 21.62 0.54 2.32
CA LEU A 172 21.52 1.39 3.52
C LEU A 172 22.62 1.06 4.55
N PHE A 173 22.76 -0.22 4.91
CA PHE A 173 23.75 -0.64 5.90
C PHE A 173 25.18 -0.40 5.42
N THR A 174 25.46 -0.61 4.14
CA THR A 174 26.78 -0.32 3.56
C THR A 174 27.11 1.18 3.64
N LEU A 175 26.14 2.07 3.41
CA LEU A 175 26.34 3.52 3.52
C LEU A 175 26.58 3.96 4.96
N ILE A 176 25.78 3.48 5.91
CA ILE A 176 25.98 3.76 7.33
C ILE A 176 27.37 3.26 7.76
N ALA A 177 27.76 2.06 7.32
CA ALA A 177 29.07 1.49 7.61
C ALA A 177 30.22 2.35 7.07
N VAL A 178 30.12 2.88 5.85
CA VAL A 178 31.12 3.79 5.27
C VAL A 178 31.28 5.06 6.12
N ILE A 179 30.17 5.67 6.56
CA ILE A 179 30.19 6.88 7.41
C ILE A 179 30.84 6.56 8.76
N VAL A 180 30.37 5.51 9.44
CA VAL A 180 30.88 5.10 10.75
C VAL A 180 32.37 4.75 10.66
N GLY A 181 32.77 3.97 9.65
CA GLY A 181 34.17 3.62 9.42
C GLY A 181 35.05 4.84 9.14
N THR A 182 34.59 5.78 8.32
CA THR A 182 35.34 7.02 8.03
C THR A 182 35.53 7.88 9.28
N ILE A 183 34.49 8.05 10.10
CA ILE A 183 34.57 8.81 11.36
C ILE A 183 35.51 8.09 12.33
N ALA A 184 35.30 6.78 12.55
CA ALA A 184 36.11 5.98 13.46
C ALA A 184 37.59 5.98 13.06
N GLY A 185 37.91 5.80 11.77
CA GLY A 185 39.28 5.81 11.27
C GLY A 185 40.01 7.13 11.53
N ASN A 186 39.36 8.27 11.26
CA ASN A 186 39.94 9.58 11.54
C ASN A 186 40.11 9.86 13.04
N LEU A 187 39.15 9.42 13.88
CA LEU A 187 39.27 9.55 15.34
C LEU A 187 40.41 8.69 15.91
N LEU A 188 40.56 7.46 15.42
CA LEU A 188 41.66 6.57 15.78
C LEU A 188 43.02 7.13 15.33
N ALA A 189 43.09 7.73 14.13
CA ALA A 189 44.29 8.43 13.67
C ALA A 189 44.65 9.62 14.57
N ALA A 190 43.65 10.41 14.98
CA ALA A 190 43.85 11.53 15.91
C ALA A 190 44.31 11.06 17.30
N ALA A 191 43.74 9.96 17.81
CA ALA A 191 44.15 9.35 19.09
C ALA A 191 45.60 8.85 19.03
N SER A 192 45.95 8.13 17.95
CA SER A 192 47.31 7.64 17.67
C SER A 192 48.31 8.79 17.48
N GLY A 193 47.84 9.96 17.04
CA GLY A 193 48.66 11.16 16.93
C GLY A 193 48.98 11.83 18.27
N ARG A 194 48.10 11.70 19.28
CA ARG A 194 48.23 12.32 20.62
C ARG A 194 49.03 11.45 21.59
N ASP A 195 48.72 10.16 21.63
CA ASP A 195 49.45 9.14 22.36
C ASP A 195 49.82 8.03 21.39
N PRO A 196 51.06 8.00 20.87
CA PRO A 196 51.49 7.01 19.90
C PRO A 196 51.29 5.58 20.40
N THR A 197 51.59 5.30 21.67
CA THR A 197 51.55 3.92 22.18
C THR A 197 50.13 3.47 22.56
N GLY A 198 49.40 4.27 23.32
CA GLY A 198 48.03 3.95 23.73
C GLY A 198 47.02 4.07 22.57
N GLY A 199 47.19 5.07 21.71
CA GLY A 199 46.33 5.28 20.55
C GLY A 199 46.48 4.21 19.47
N LEU A 200 47.70 3.72 19.21
CA LEU A 200 47.91 2.57 18.33
C LEU A 200 47.32 1.28 18.89
N SER A 201 47.46 1.05 20.20
CA SER A 201 46.86 -0.10 20.88
C SER A 201 45.33 -0.08 20.78
N LEU A 202 44.71 1.10 20.97
CA LEU A 202 43.27 1.30 20.80
C LEU A 202 42.84 1.03 19.35
N SER A 203 43.60 1.52 18.37
CA SER A 203 43.33 1.31 16.95
C SER A 203 43.39 -0.16 16.55
N ALA A 204 44.40 -0.88 17.07
CA ALA A 204 44.57 -2.31 16.87
C ALA A 204 43.39 -3.12 17.41
N ILE A 205 43.00 -2.85 18.66
CA ILE A 205 41.86 -3.51 19.32
C ILE A 205 40.57 -3.24 18.54
N ALA A 206 40.31 -1.99 18.15
CA ALA A 206 39.12 -1.62 17.41
C ALA A 206 39.01 -2.35 16.05
N LEU A 207 40.08 -2.34 15.25
CA LEU A 207 40.11 -3.01 13.96
C LEU A 207 39.92 -4.53 14.08
N VAL A 208 40.60 -5.18 15.04
CA VAL A 208 40.51 -6.63 15.26
C VAL A 208 39.10 -7.01 15.73
N ILE A 209 38.49 -6.26 16.66
CA ILE A 209 37.11 -6.53 17.11
C ILE A 209 36.12 -6.46 15.94
N VAL A 210 36.25 -5.45 15.08
CA VAL A 210 35.36 -5.31 13.90
C VAL A 210 35.58 -6.47 12.92
N ALA A 211 36.82 -6.85 12.63
CA ALA A 211 37.14 -7.96 11.74
C ALA A 211 36.62 -9.31 12.28
N VAL A 212 36.86 -9.60 13.56
CA VAL A 212 36.37 -10.82 14.23
C VAL A 212 34.84 -10.85 14.27
N GLY A 213 34.18 -9.73 14.57
CA GLY A 213 32.72 -9.62 14.49
C GLY A 213 32.19 -9.93 13.08
N GLY A 214 32.92 -9.51 12.04
CA GLY A 214 32.62 -9.84 10.65
C GLY A 214 32.71 -11.34 10.35
N VAL A 215 33.69 -12.05 10.92
CA VAL A 215 33.80 -13.51 10.85
C VAL A 215 32.61 -14.18 11.53
N ILE A 216 32.26 -13.75 12.74
CA ILE A 216 31.09 -14.26 13.47
C ILE A 216 29.82 -14.11 12.62
N GLY A 217 29.59 -12.91 12.07
CA GLY A 217 28.46 -12.67 11.16
C GLY A 217 28.44 -13.63 9.96
N ALA A 218 29.60 -13.89 9.34
CA ALA A 218 29.72 -14.82 8.22
C ALA A 218 29.38 -16.28 8.61
N THR A 219 29.71 -16.71 9.82
CA THR A 219 29.39 -18.07 10.29
C THR A 219 27.90 -18.29 10.55
N VAL A 220 27.15 -17.22 10.86
CA VAL A 220 25.69 -17.28 11.11
C VAL A 220 24.89 -17.45 9.81
N ILE A 221 25.45 -17.09 8.66
CA ILE A 221 24.80 -17.24 7.34
C ILE A 221 24.47 -18.73 7.10
N ALA A 222 23.32 -19.05 6.52
CA ALA A 222 22.94 -20.42 6.15
C ALA A 222 23.83 -20.95 5.01
N ARG A 223 24.12 -22.25 5.02
CA ARG A 223 24.89 -22.89 3.93
C ARG A 223 24.08 -22.84 2.63
N VAL A 224 24.75 -22.43 1.56
CA VAL A 224 24.21 -22.39 0.20
C VAL A 224 25.03 -23.31 -0.72
N PRO A 225 24.41 -23.97 -1.71
CA PRO A 225 25.14 -24.82 -2.65
C PRO A 225 26.12 -24.01 -3.51
N ALA A 226 27.18 -24.66 -4.00
CA ALA A 226 28.05 -24.06 -5.00
C ALA A 226 27.32 -24.04 -6.36
N ALA A 227 27.48 -22.95 -7.12
CA ALA A 227 26.78 -22.79 -8.40
C ALA A 227 27.35 -23.71 -9.49
N SER A 228 28.69 -23.79 -9.56
CA SER A 228 29.43 -24.52 -10.60
C SER A 228 30.68 -25.20 -10.03
N PRO A 229 30.55 -26.31 -9.26
CA PRO A 229 31.67 -26.97 -8.56
C PRO A 229 32.84 -27.41 -9.45
N GLY A 230 32.56 -27.70 -10.73
CA GLY A 230 33.53 -28.19 -11.71
C GLY A 230 34.39 -27.12 -12.40
N LEU A 231 34.24 -25.84 -12.05
CA LEU A 231 34.98 -24.73 -12.69
C LEU A 231 36.49 -24.84 -12.52
N THR A 232 37.25 -24.80 -13.62
CA THR A 232 38.72 -24.81 -13.60
C THR A 232 39.31 -23.48 -13.13
N PHE A 233 40.54 -23.53 -12.58
CA PHE A 233 41.21 -22.32 -12.07
C PHE A 233 41.63 -21.39 -13.22
N PRO A 234 41.40 -20.06 -13.12
CA PRO A 234 41.75 -19.11 -14.17
C PRO A 234 43.27 -18.82 -14.18
N VAL A 235 44.04 -19.64 -14.90
CA VAL A 235 45.50 -19.45 -15.06
C VAL A 235 45.83 -18.20 -15.87
N ASN A 236 45.04 -17.90 -16.91
CA ASN A 236 45.17 -16.67 -17.69
C ASN A 236 44.07 -15.66 -17.27
N PRO A 237 44.33 -14.76 -16.31
CA PRO A 237 43.32 -13.86 -15.78
C PRO A 237 42.79 -12.88 -16.82
N VAL A 238 43.63 -12.44 -17.77
CA VAL A 238 43.21 -11.51 -18.83
C VAL A 238 42.19 -12.17 -19.77
N ALA A 239 42.46 -13.41 -20.19
CA ALA A 239 41.53 -14.15 -21.04
C ALA A 239 40.20 -14.44 -20.33
N TRP A 240 40.23 -14.74 -19.03
CA TRP A 240 39.02 -14.96 -18.22
C TRP A 240 38.24 -13.68 -17.97
N SER A 241 38.90 -12.57 -17.69
CA SER A 241 38.27 -11.25 -17.61
C SER A 241 37.54 -10.93 -18.91
N TRP A 242 38.19 -11.16 -20.06
CA TRP A 242 37.57 -10.95 -21.37
C TRP A 242 36.38 -11.87 -21.62
N ARG A 243 36.45 -13.13 -21.19
CA ARG A 243 35.32 -14.08 -21.24
C ARG A 243 34.11 -13.56 -20.47
N ASP A 244 34.32 -13.12 -19.23
CA ASP A 244 33.24 -12.65 -18.35
C ASP A 244 32.64 -11.33 -18.86
N LEU A 245 33.48 -10.43 -19.39
CA LEU A 245 33.05 -9.23 -20.11
C LEU A 245 32.21 -9.57 -21.35
N LYS A 246 32.65 -10.53 -22.19
CA LYS A 246 31.91 -10.99 -23.36
C LYS A 246 30.55 -11.57 -22.96
N LEU A 247 30.47 -12.26 -21.82
CA LEU A 247 29.24 -12.81 -21.28
C LEU A 247 28.24 -11.69 -20.93
N VAL A 248 28.67 -10.63 -20.25
CA VAL A 248 27.86 -9.43 -20.01
C VAL A 248 27.44 -8.77 -21.33
N MET A 249 28.38 -8.59 -22.26
CA MET A 249 28.13 -7.93 -23.55
C MET A 249 27.18 -8.70 -24.48
N SER A 250 27.13 -10.02 -24.37
CA SER A 250 26.24 -10.88 -25.16
C SER A 250 24.76 -10.67 -24.81
N ASN A 251 24.46 -10.27 -23.57
CA ASN A 251 23.11 -10.06 -23.09
C ASN A 251 22.80 -8.57 -22.96
N ARG A 252 22.13 -8.00 -23.97
CA ARG A 252 21.84 -6.56 -24.04
C ARG A 252 21.16 -5.99 -22.78
N PRO A 253 20.13 -6.62 -22.19
CA PRO A 253 19.58 -6.19 -20.91
C PRO A 253 20.61 -6.13 -19.76
N ILE A 254 21.38 -7.20 -19.55
CA ILE A 254 22.39 -7.26 -18.48
C ILE A 254 23.48 -6.21 -18.71
N LEU A 255 23.96 -6.05 -19.94
CA LEU A 255 24.94 -5.02 -20.31
C LEU A 255 24.44 -3.61 -19.96
N ARG A 256 23.23 -3.25 -20.40
CA ARG A 256 22.65 -1.91 -20.15
C ARG A 256 22.51 -1.61 -18.66
N VAL A 257 22.06 -2.59 -17.89
CA VAL A 257 21.91 -2.44 -16.44
C VAL A 257 23.27 -2.34 -15.75
N THR A 258 24.25 -3.13 -16.18
CA THR A 258 25.63 -3.08 -15.67
C THR A 258 26.29 -1.72 -15.96
N LEU A 259 26.12 -1.19 -17.17
CA LEU A 259 26.57 0.17 -17.53
C LEU A 259 25.85 1.23 -16.69
N GLY A 260 24.56 1.04 -16.39
CA GLY A 260 23.82 1.89 -15.47
C GLY A 260 24.44 1.90 -14.07
N ILE A 261 24.72 0.73 -13.47
CA ILE A 261 25.38 0.62 -12.16
C ILE A 261 26.75 1.31 -12.18
N ALA A 262 27.55 1.08 -13.22
CA ALA A 262 28.85 1.72 -13.39
C ALA A 262 28.72 3.25 -13.49
N PHE A 263 27.74 3.75 -14.24
CA PHE A 263 27.43 5.17 -14.33
C PHE A 263 27.09 5.79 -12.97
N PHE A 264 26.25 5.12 -12.18
CA PHE A 264 25.88 5.59 -10.84
C PHE A 264 27.11 5.74 -9.94
N TRP A 265 27.95 4.71 -9.83
CA TRP A 265 29.15 4.76 -8.98
C TRP A 265 30.20 5.74 -9.49
N SER A 266 30.31 5.90 -10.80
CA SER A 266 31.16 6.91 -11.42
C SER A 266 30.70 8.31 -11.01
N LEU A 267 29.41 8.61 -11.13
CA LEU A 267 28.85 9.90 -10.69
C LEU A 267 28.94 10.10 -9.17
N ALA A 268 28.76 9.03 -8.37
CA ALA A 268 28.95 9.09 -6.92
C ALA A 268 30.41 9.42 -6.54
N SER A 269 31.39 8.82 -7.25
CA SER A 269 32.81 9.14 -7.10
C SER A 269 33.09 10.60 -7.46
N LEU A 270 32.52 11.11 -8.56
CA LEU A 270 32.64 12.51 -8.96
C LEU A 270 32.07 13.44 -7.88
N ALA A 271 30.86 13.15 -7.40
CA ALA A 271 30.19 13.94 -6.38
C ALA A 271 30.99 13.97 -5.07
N GLN A 272 31.54 12.83 -4.63
CA GLN A 272 32.37 12.75 -3.43
C GLN A 272 33.61 13.66 -3.53
N MET A 273 34.33 13.62 -4.65
CA MET A 273 35.50 14.48 -4.87
C MET A 273 35.10 15.97 -4.97
N ASN A 274 33.98 16.25 -5.64
CA ASN A 274 33.52 17.60 -5.88
C ASN A 274 32.92 18.28 -4.62
N ILE A 275 32.31 17.52 -3.70
CA ILE A 275 31.75 18.06 -2.44
C ILE A 275 32.84 18.66 -1.55
N ASP A 276 34.00 18.02 -1.45
CA ASP A 276 35.12 18.55 -0.67
C ASP A 276 35.50 19.95 -1.15
N THR A 277 35.66 20.11 -2.47
CA THR A 277 35.99 21.42 -3.06
C THR A 277 34.83 22.41 -2.97
N TYR A 278 33.58 21.98 -3.18
CA TYR A 278 32.40 22.84 -3.08
C TYR A 278 32.25 23.44 -1.68
N VAL A 279 32.37 22.61 -0.64
CA VAL A 279 32.18 23.02 0.76
C VAL A 279 33.33 23.91 1.23
N THR A 280 34.57 23.59 0.86
CA THR A 280 35.74 24.35 1.32
C THR A 280 36.00 25.63 0.54
N ARG A 281 35.82 25.61 -0.79
CA ARG A 281 36.16 26.76 -1.65
C ARG A 281 34.99 27.67 -2.00
N GLU A 282 33.75 27.15 -2.06
CA GLU A 282 32.58 27.96 -2.43
C GLU A 282 31.70 28.31 -1.22
N LEU A 283 31.46 27.36 -0.31
CA LEU A 283 30.72 27.64 0.94
C LEU A 283 31.63 28.19 2.05
N HIS A 284 32.95 28.17 1.86
CA HIS A 284 33.95 28.64 2.81
C HIS A 284 33.86 27.97 4.21
N PHE A 285 33.43 26.70 4.25
CA PHE A 285 33.41 25.90 5.47
C PHE A 285 34.71 25.10 5.67
N ASN A 286 34.91 24.58 6.88
CA ASN A 286 36.05 23.77 7.26
C ASN A 286 35.86 22.27 6.92
N GLN A 287 36.94 21.50 7.08
CA GLN A 287 36.98 20.07 6.77
C GLN A 287 36.00 19.22 7.62
N THR A 288 35.63 19.64 8.82
CA THR A 288 34.62 18.95 9.63
C THR A 288 33.24 19.03 8.98
N GLN A 289 32.88 20.17 8.36
CA GLN A 289 31.60 20.30 7.68
C GLN A 289 31.55 19.52 6.36
N VAL A 290 32.68 19.26 5.69
CA VAL A 290 32.72 18.36 4.51
C VAL A 290 32.15 16.98 4.87
N GLY A 291 32.55 16.44 6.02
CA GLY A 291 32.01 15.18 6.55
C GLY A 291 30.50 15.22 6.79
N VAL A 292 29.96 16.36 7.24
CA VAL A 292 28.52 16.56 7.43
C VAL A 292 27.78 16.51 6.09
N PHE A 293 28.25 17.23 5.07
CA PHE A 293 27.61 17.22 3.75
C PHE A 293 27.69 15.85 3.04
N LEU A 294 28.81 15.12 3.20
CA LEU A 294 28.93 13.74 2.74
C LEU A 294 27.97 12.79 3.47
N ALA A 295 27.78 12.98 4.79
CA ALA A 295 26.80 12.23 5.56
C ALA A 295 25.36 12.54 5.08
N VAL A 296 25.04 13.80 4.82
CA VAL A 296 23.73 14.23 4.28
C VAL A 296 23.45 13.60 2.92
N LEU A 297 24.41 13.61 1.99
CA LEU A 297 24.31 12.90 0.70
C LEU A 297 24.03 11.39 0.92
N SER A 298 24.80 10.76 1.82
CA SER A 298 24.70 9.33 2.12
C SER A 298 23.37 8.94 2.75
N ILE A 299 22.80 9.80 3.62
CA ILE A 299 21.44 9.66 4.16
C ILE A 299 20.42 9.68 3.02
N GLY A 300 20.58 10.59 2.05
CA GLY A 300 19.77 10.61 0.83
C GLY A 300 19.79 9.27 0.12
N VAL A 301 20.98 8.69 -0.13
CA VAL A 301 21.12 7.37 -0.77
C VAL A 301 20.43 6.29 0.06
N GLY A 302 20.61 6.27 1.38
CA GLY A 302 19.96 5.32 2.27
C GLY A 302 18.43 5.39 2.19
N ILE A 303 17.86 6.60 2.22
CA ILE A 303 16.42 6.82 2.07
C ILE A 303 15.96 6.32 0.69
N GLY A 304 16.65 6.71 -0.38
CA GLY A 304 16.34 6.27 -1.74
C GLY A 304 16.39 4.74 -1.90
N SER A 305 17.36 4.08 -1.27
CA SER A 305 17.52 2.62 -1.32
C SER A 305 16.41 1.87 -0.59
N VAL A 306 15.99 2.36 0.59
CA VAL A 306 14.86 1.78 1.33
C VAL A 306 13.55 2.02 0.58
N LEU A 307 13.36 3.23 0.04
CA LEU A 307 12.19 3.55 -0.78
C LEU A 307 12.13 2.65 -2.03
N ALA A 308 13.25 2.43 -2.72
CA ALA A 308 13.31 1.51 -3.86
C ALA A 308 12.89 0.10 -3.45
N GLY A 309 13.44 -0.43 -2.35
CA GLY A 309 13.07 -1.75 -1.83
C GLY A 309 11.60 -1.87 -1.44
N TRP A 310 11.04 -0.81 -0.83
CA TRP A 310 9.64 -0.78 -0.39
C TRP A 310 8.64 -0.57 -1.53
N TRP A 311 8.92 0.37 -2.44
CA TRP A 311 8.07 0.68 -3.60
C TRP A 311 8.08 -0.42 -4.65
N SER A 312 9.14 -1.23 -4.70
CA SER A 312 9.21 -2.45 -5.49
C SER A 312 8.05 -3.44 -5.23
N GLY A 313 7.40 -3.38 -4.06
CA GLY A 313 6.14 -4.09 -3.82
C GLY A 313 6.21 -5.61 -4.04
N GLY A 314 7.36 -6.22 -3.77
CA GLY A 314 7.59 -7.65 -3.99
C GLY A 314 8.17 -8.02 -5.36
N ARG A 315 8.60 -7.05 -6.17
CA ARG A 315 9.05 -7.25 -7.56
C ARG A 315 10.28 -6.39 -7.88
N VAL A 316 11.00 -6.71 -8.95
CA VAL A 316 12.01 -5.80 -9.52
C VAL A 316 11.33 -4.80 -10.45
N GLU A 317 11.13 -3.56 -9.97
CA GLU A 317 10.43 -2.51 -10.71
C GLU A 317 11.42 -1.51 -11.31
N LEU A 318 11.84 -1.74 -12.55
CA LEU A 318 12.76 -0.85 -13.27
C LEU A 318 12.18 0.54 -13.57
N GLY A 319 10.87 0.74 -13.45
CA GLY A 319 10.24 2.05 -13.67
C GLY A 319 10.78 3.15 -12.74
N MET A 320 11.23 2.79 -11.53
CA MET A 320 11.83 3.70 -10.55
C MET A 320 13.13 4.35 -11.04
N VAL A 321 13.85 3.70 -11.95
CA VAL A 321 15.14 4.17 -12.48
C VAL A 321 14.99 5.52 -13.16
N SER A 322 13.89 5.74 -13.87
CA SER A 322 13.57 7.01 -14.55
C SER A 322 13.35 8.18 -13.57
N LEU A 323 12.68 7.92 -12.44
CA LEU A 323 12.49 8.90 -11.39
C LEU A 323 13.81 9.20 -10.67
N GLY A 324 14.62 8.17 -10.44
CA GLY A 324 15.95 8.29 -9.86
C GLY A 324 16.88 9.19 -10.69
N THR A 325 16.98 8.94 -12.00
CA THR A 325 17.80 9.78 -12.89
C THR A 325 17.28 11.21 -12.99
N LEU A 326 15.95 11.41 -13.09
CA LEU A 326 15.37 12.75 -13.13
C LEU A 326 15.71 13.54 -11.86
N LEU A 327 15.57 12.92 -10.69
CA LEU A 327 15.87 13.57 -9.43
C LEU A 327 17.35 13.91 -9.29
N MET A 328 18.25 13.00 -9.70
CA MET A 328 19.69 13.27 -9.72
C MET A 328 20.05 14.43 -10.64
N ALA A 329 19.50 14.48 -11.86
CA ALA A 329 19.76 15.56 -12.81
C ALA A 329 19.30 16.91 -12.28
N VAL A 330 18.05 16.98 -11.81
CA VAL A 330 17.47 18.23 -11.27
C VAL A 330 18.26 18.69 -10.05
N ALA A 331 18.57 17.79 -9.11
CA ALA A 331 19.32 18.14 -7.92
C ALA A 331 20.74 18.62 -8.23
N CYS A 332 21.46 17.98 -9.16
CA CYS A 332 22.77 18.43 -9.65
C CYS A 332 22.71 19.83 -10.28
N ILE A 333 21.72 20.09 -11.15
CA ILE A 333 21.54 21.40 -11.80
C ILE A 333 21.21 22.47 -10.76
N LEU A 334 20.30 22.18 -9.82
CA LEU A 334 19.90 23.15 -8.79
C LEU A 334 21.00 23.42 -7.77
N LEU A 335 21.94 22.50 -7.59
CA LEU A 335 23.09 22.69 -6.70
C LEU A 335 23.95 23.89 -7.12
N TYR A 336 24.04 24.18 -8.41
CA TYR A 336 24.69 25.39 -8.95
C TYR A 336 24.11 26.68 -8.35
N PHE A 337 22.80 26.74 -8.16
CA PHE A 337 22.11 27.91 -7.60
C PHE A 337 22.09 27.92 -6.05
N SER A 338 22.50 26.82 -5.41
CA SER A 338 22.42 26.65 -3.94
C SER A 338 23.58 27.22 -3.14
N ARG A 339 24.60 27.80 -3.81
CA ARG A 339 25.85 28.31 -3.22
C ARG A 339 25.67 29.34 -2.09
N SER A 340 24.53 30.03 -2.02
CA SER A 340 24.23 31.01 -0.97
C SER A 340 23.58 30.42 0.28
N SER A 341 23.21 29.14 0.29
CA SER A 341 22.46 28.51 1.38
C SER A 341 22.90 27.08 1.64
N ALA A 342 23.58 26.87 2.77
CA ALA A 342 23.99 25.56 3.26
C ALA A 342 22.80 24.58 3.38
N VAL A 343 21.63 25.08 3.79
CA VAL A 343 20.41 24.27 3.89
C VAL A 343 19.96 23.80 2.52
N MET A 344 19.93 24.70 1.52
CA MET A 344 19.53 24.34 0.16
C MET A 344 20.52 23.37 -0.48
N THR A 345 21.83 23.56 -0.26
CA THR A 345 22.85 22.58 -0.67
C THR A 345 22.60 21.22 -0.03
N GLY A 346 22.32 21.19 1.28
CA GLY A 346 21.97 19.96 1.98
C GLY A 346 20.76 19.25 1.36
N VAL A 347 19.67 19.98 1.08
CA VAL A 347 18.48 19.43 0.41
C VAL A 347 18.80 18.90 -0.99
N MET A 348 19.60 19.60 -1.78
CA MET A 348 20.01 19.12 -3.11
C MET A 348 20.89 17.87 -3.01
N LEU A 349 21.81 17.79 -2.05
CA LEU A 349 22.60 16.57 -1.81
C LEU A 349 21.71 15.39 -1.38
N VAL A 350 20.70 15.62 -0.53
CA VAL A 350 19.69 14.60 -0.23
C VAL A 350 18.97 14.18 -1.51
N GLY A 351 18.64 15.11 -2.40
CA GLY A 351 18.03 14.84 -3.70
C GLY A 351 18.90 13.95 -4.60
N ILE A 352 20.18 14.30 -4.77
CA ILE A 352 21.15 13.48 -5.52
C ILE A 352 21.22 12.07 -4.91
N GLY A 353 21.34 11.99 -3.59
CA GLY A 353 21.41 10.71 -2.89
C GLY A 353 20.15 9.87 -3.09
N LEU A 354 18.97 10.46 -2.85
CA LEU A 354 17.68 9.79 -2.98
C LEU A 354 17.47 9.26 -4.39
N GLY A 355 17.78 10.06 -5.41
CA GLY A 355 17.71 9.61 -6.79
C GLY A 355 18.70 8.48 -7.08
N GLY A 356 19.90 8.56 -6.51
CA GLY A 356 20.91 7.49 -6.57
C GLY A 356 20.44 6.15 -6.01
N GLY A 357 19.77 6.16 -4.85
CA GLY A 357 19.18 4.97 -4.25
C GLY A 357 18.06 4.37 -5.10
N LEU A 358 17.16 5.22 -5.62
CA LEU A 358 16.06 4.83 -6.54
C LEU A 358 16.58 4.29 -7.89
N PHE A 359 17.77 4.72 -8.30
CA PHE A 359 18.41 4.28 -9.54
C PHE A 359 19.16 2.96 -9.34
N ASN A 360 20.03 2.85 -8.34
CA ASN A 360 20.97 1.73 -8.22
C ASN A 360 20.33 0.44 -7.68
N VAL A 361 19.38 0.52 -6.75
CA VAL A 361 18.78 -0.68 -6.12
C VAL A 361 18.01 -1.55 -7.13
N PRO A 362 17.11 -1.01 -7.99
CA PRO A 362 16.40 -1.82 -8.96
C PRO A 362 17.33 -2.47 -10.00
N LEU A 363 18.42 -1.78 -10.37
CA LEU A 363 19.41 -2.29 -11.32
C LEU A 363 20.18 -3.49 -10.74
N ASN A 364 20.62 -3.42 -9.49
CA ASN A 364 21.29 -4.55 -8.81
C ASN A 364 20.35 -5.74 -8.67
N ALA A 365 19.10 -5.50 -8.25
CA ALA A 365 18.10 -6.55 -8.12
C ALA A 365 17.81 -7.22 -9.48
N TYR A 366 17.77 -6.44 -10.57
CA TYR A 366 17.57 -6.97 -11.92
C TYR A 366 18.69 -7.89 -12.39
N VAL A 367 19.96 -7.49 -12.21
CA VAL A 367 21.11 -8.34 -12.59
C VAL A 367 21.09 -9.64 -11.79
N GLN A 368 20.81 -9.59 -10.50
CA GLN A 368 20.77 -10.76 -9.62
C GLN A 368 19.63 -11.73 -9.98
N GLU A 369 18.45 -11.21 -10.32
CA GLU A 369 17.28 -12.00 -10.68
C GLU A 369 17.39 -12.60 -12.08
N ARG A 370 17.87 -11.83 -13.06
CA ARG A 370 17.84 -12.22 -14.48
C ARG A 370 19.06 -13.03 -14.94
N SER A 371 20.14 -13.01 -14.16
CA SER A 371 21.35 -13.77 -14.48
C SER A 371 21.17 -15.27 -14.22
N PRO A 372 21.73 -16.16 -15.06
CA PRO A 372 21.80 -17.59 -14.80
C PRO A 372 22.50 -17.87 -13.48
N HIS A 373 22.02 -18.89 -12.76
CA HIS A 373 22.56 -19.22 -11.44
C HIS A 373 24.03 -19.68 -11.49
N ASP A 374 24.39 -20.43 -12.54
CA ASP A 374 25.71 -21.03 -12.78
C ASP A 374 26.80 -20.02 -13.19
N LYS A 375 26.39 -18.82 -13.63
CA LYS A 375 27.24 -17.75 -14.18
C LYS A 375 27.09 -16.41 -13.43
N LEU A 376 26.32 -16.38 -12.34
CA LEU A 376 26.02 -15.15 -11.61
C LEU A 376 27.28 -14.48 -11.04
N GLY A 377 28.22 -15.25 -10.48
CA GLY A 377 29.48 -14.74 -9.95
C GLY A 377 30.34 -14.08 -11.01
N ALA A 378 30.50 -14.73 -12.17
CA ALA A 378 31.19 -14.15 -13.33
C ALA A 378 30.56 -12.84 -13.84
N ILE A 379 29.22 -12.79 -13.94
CA ILE A 379 28.49 -11.57 -14.34
C ILE A 379 28.73 -10.42 -13.36
N LEU A 380 28.62 -10.69 -12.05
CA LEU A 380 28.86 -9.70 -11.01
C LEU A 380 30.31 -9.23 -11.01
N ALA A 381 31.27 -10.14 -11.20
CA ALA A 381 32.70 -9.81 -11.27
C ALA A 381 33.02 -8.86 -12.43
N ALA A 382 32.53 -9.17 -13.64
CA ALA A 382 32.67 -8.29 -14.80
C ALA A 382 31.99 -6.93 -14.57
N GLY A 383 30.81 -6.93 -13.94
CA GLY A 383 30.11 -5.69 -13.60
C GLY A 383 30.88 -4.80 -12.60
N HIS A 384 31.48 -5.40 -11.58
CA HIS A 384 32.32 -4.70 -10.61
C HIS A 384 33.60 -4.16 -11.27
N GLN A 385 34.19 -4.92 -12.20
CA GLN A 385 35.34 -4.48 -12.99
C GLN A 385 35.03 -3.26 -13.86
N ILE A 386 33.90 -3.28 -14.58
CA ILE A 386 33.42 -2.12 -15.38
C ILE A 386 33.19 -0.91 -14.46
N THR A 387 32.60 -1.13 -13.29
CA THR A 387 32.33 -0.09 -12.31
C THR A 387 33.62 0.55 -11.78
N ALA A 388 34.61 -0.26 -11.40
CA ALA A 388 35.90 0.21 -10.91
C ALA A 388 36.66 1.02 -11.97
N LEU A 389 36.64 0.56 -13.23
CA LEU A 389 37.21 1.32 -14.36
C LEU A 389 36.50 2.66 -14.55
N GLY A 390 35.17 2.70 -14.46
CA GLY A 390 34.38 3.93 -14.54
C GLY A 390 34.76 4.95 -13.45
N MET A 391 34.90 4.51 -12.20
CA MET A 391 35.32 5.37 -11.08
C MET A 391 36.73 5.94 -11.28
N LEU A 392 37.68 5.13 -11.79
CA LEU A 392 39.05 5.59 -12.09
C LEU A 392 39.05 6.60 -13.25
N LEU A 393 38.30 6.34 -14.33
CA LEU A 393 38.17 7.26 -15.46
C LEU A 393 37.58 8.60 -15.04
N VAL A 394 36.56 8.59 -14.16
CA VAL A 394 35.96 9.81 -13.64
C VAL A 394 36.91 10.59 -12.73
N SER A 395 37.77 9.92 -11.97
CA SER A 395 38.79 10.60 -11.17
C SER A 395 39.75 11.41 -12.07
N GLY A 396 40.12 10.86 -13.23
CA GLY A 396 40.86 11.59 -14.26
C GLY A 396 40.05 12.71 -14.92
N LEU A 397 38.78 12.47 -15.22
CA LEU A 397 37.87 13.50 -15.75
C LEU A 397 37.72 14.68 -14.78
N PHE A 398 37.61 14.42 -13.47
CA PHE A 398 37.54 15.46 -12.46
C PHE A 398 38.78 16.36 -12.47
N TRP A 399 39.98 15.77 -12.57
CA TRP A 399 41.22 16.53 -12.75
C TRP A 399 41.19 17.39 -14.02
N VAL A 400 40.71 16.85 -15.15
CA VAL A 400 40.56 17.66 -16.39
C VAL A 400 39.58 18.81 -16.18
N LEU A 401 38.40 18.57 -15.62
CA LEU A 401 37.38 19.60 -15.43
C LEU A 401 37.85 20.71 -14.47
N MET A 402 38.53 20.34 -13.38
CA MET A 402 38.97 21.29 -12.36
C MET A 402 40.30 21.97 -12.70
N ASP A 403 41.34 21.23 -13.07
CA ASP A 403 42.68 21.77 -13.22
C ASP A 403 43.00 22.21 -14.65
N VAL A 404 42.47 21.55 -15.68
CA VAL A 404 42.70 21.92 -17.09
C VAL A 404 41.67 22.94 -17.54
N MET A 405 40.37 22.66 -17.34
CA MET A 405 39.27 23.55 -17.76
C MET A 405 38.94 24.66 -16.75
N LYS A 406 39.56 24.63 -15.55
CA LYS A 406 39.38 25.63 -14.49
C LYS A 406 37.92 25.83 -14.06
N LEU A 407 37.09 24.78 -14.15
CA LEU A 407 35.71 24.86 -13.71
C LEU A 407 35.61 24.87 -12.18
N THR A 408 34.66 25.65 -11.67
CA THR A 408 34.31 25.63 -10.23
C THR A 408 33.55 24.35 -9.88
N ALA A 409 33.46 24.02 -8.59
CA ALA A 409 32.76 22.82 -8.15
C ALA A 409 31.25 22.88 -8.46
N SER A 410 30.63 24.06 -8.34
CA SER A 410 29.26 24.32 -8.76
C SER A 410 29.06 24.09 -10.27
N GLN A 411 30.01 24.53 -11.10
CA GLN A 411 29.97 24.29 -12.55
C GLN A 411 30.13 22.81 -12.88
N ILE A 412 30.95 22.06 -12.15
CA ILE A 412 31.09 20.60 -12.33
C ILE A 412 29.76 19.90 -12.02
N PHE A 413 29.04 20.29 -10.96
CA PHE A 413 27.70 19.77 -10.69
C PHE A 413 26.69 20.11 -11.80
N LEU A 414 26.75 21.34 -12.33
CA LEU A 414 25.90 21.75 -13.45
C LEU A 414 26.15 20.91 -14.71
N VAL A 415 27.42 20.76 -15.11
CA VAL A 415 27.81 19.95 -16.28
C VAL A 415 27.41 18.49 -16.08
N SER A 416 27.60 17.95 -14.88
CA SER A 416 27.17 16.58 -14.53
C SER A 416 25.65 16.44 -14.64
N GLY A 417 24.88 17.41 -14.13
CA GLY A 417 23.43 17.45 -14.22
C GLY A 417 22.90 17.51 -15.66
N LEU A 418 23.50 18.36 -16.49
CA LEU A 418 23.20 18.45 -17.93
C LEU A 418 23.59 17.17 -18.67
N GLY A 419 24.70 16.54 -18.30
CA GLY A 419 25.14 15.26 -18.86
C GLY A 419 24.19 14.09 -18.55
N ILE A 420 23.38 14.18 -17.50
CA ILE A 420 22.34 13.18 -17.17
C ILE A 420 21.12 13.32 -18.09
N VAL A 421 20.85 14.50 -18.68
CA VAL A 421 19.63 14.74 -19.48
C VAL A 421 19.48 13.78 -20.68
N PRO A 422 20.51 13.54 -21.51
CA PRO A 422 20.44 12.52 -22.57
C PRO A 422 20.18 11.11 -22.02
N ILE A 423 20.70 10.80 -20.84
CA ILE A 423 20.48 9.49 -20.17
C ILE A 423 19.01 9.36 -19.75
N ILE A 424 18.38 10.43 -19.27
CA ILE A 424 16.94 10.44 -18.97
C ILE A 424 16.14 10.13 -20.24
N ALA A 425 16.43 10.81 -21.35
CA ALA A 425 15.77 10.55 -22.62
C ALA A 425 15.95 9.09 -23.07
N TYR A 426 17.16 8.55 -22.94
CA TYR A 426 17.46 7.15 -23.26
C TYR A 426 16.70 6.17 -22.37
N VAL A 427 16.65 6.38 -21.06
CA VAL A 427 15.93 5.51 -20.10
C VAL A 427 14.43 5.54 -20.36
N LEU A 428 13.85 6.72 -20.61
CA LEU A 428 12.42 6.87 -20.93
C LEU A 428 12.05 6.19 -22.25
N TRP A 429 12.94 6.26 -23.25
CA TRP A 429 12.77 5.57 -24.53
C TRP A 429 12.92 4.05 -24.40
N LEU A 430 13.85 3.59 -23.55
CA LEU A 430 14.12 2.17 -23.34
C LEU A 430 13.06 1.46 -22.50
N LEU A 431 12.50 2.14 -21.48
CA LEU A 431 11.60 1.56 -20.47
C LEU A 431 10.27 2.32 -20.35
N PRO A 432 9.54 2.61 -21.45
CA PRO A 432 8.34 3.44 -21.39
C PRO A 432 7.22 2.76 -20.59
N GLN A 433 6.96 1.48 -20.83
CA GLN A 433 5.93 0.71 -20.12
C GLN A 433 6.20 0.63 -18.61
N ALA A 434 7.43 0.29 -18.21
CA ALA A 434 7.81 0.18 -16.80
C ALA A 434 7.71 1.54 -16.10
N THR A 435 8.16 2.61 -16.76
CA THR A 435 8.07 3.98 -16.23
C THR A 435 6.61 4.40 -16.05
N ILE A 436 5.77 4.21 -17.07
CA ILE A 436 4.35 4.56 -17.00
C ILE A 436 3.66 3.73 -15.92
N ARG A 437 3.88 2.41 -15.89
CA ARG A 437 3.33 1.52 -14.86
C ARG A 437 3.70 2.01 -13.46
N PHE A 438 4.97 2.33 -13.23
CA PHE A 438 5.43 2.84 -11.95
C PHE A 438 4.81 4.19 -11.60
N CYS A 439 4.77 5.15 -12.53
CA CYS A 439 4.15 6.46 -12.31
C CYS A 439 2.66 6.36 -12.00
N VAL A 440 1.91 5.55 -12.77
CA VAL A 440 0.48 5.35 -12.52
C VAL A 440 0.27 4.57 -11.23
N TRP A 441 1.12 3.59 -10.90
CA TRP A 441 1.09 2.92 -9.61
C TRP A 441 1.32 3.90 -8.46
N LEU A 442 2.32 4.77 -8.55
CA LEU A 442 2.65 5.77 -7.54
C LEU A 442 1.50 6.78 -7.36
N LEU A 443 0.96 7.31 -8.46
CA LEU A 443 -0.20 8.20 -8.47
C LEU A 443 -1.45 7.49 -7.92
N SER A 444 -1.65 6.23 -8.29
CA SER A 444 -2.78 5.45 -7.78
C SER A 444 -2.67 5.25 -6.28
N ARG A 445 -1.48 5.13 -5.67
CA ARG A 445 -1.35 5.07 -4.21
C ARG A 445 -1.72 6.37 -3.49
N LEU A 446 -1.64 7.52 -4.16
CA LEU A 446 -2.06 8.80 -3.60
C LEU A 446 -3.59 8.96 -3.60
N VAL A 447 -4.25 8.45 -4.65
CA VAL A 447 -5.70 8.58 -4.88
C VAL A 447 -6.48 7.39 -4.32
N TYR A 448 -5.92 6.19 -4.47
CA TYR A 448 -6.50 4.89 -4.22
C TYR A 448 -5.66 4.07 -3.24
N ARG A 449 -6.34 3.33 -2.37
CA ARG A 449 -5.72 2.30 -1.53
C ARG A 449 -5.99 0.93 -2.14
N VAL A 450 -5.19 0.56 -3.13
CA VAL A 450 -5.32 -0.70 -3.86
C VAL A 450 -4.87 -1.88 -2.98
N ARG A 451 -5.76 -2.84 -2.80
CA ARG A 451 -5.51 -4.14 -2.16
C ARG A 451 -5.69 -5.21 -3.22
N ILE A 452 -4.76 -6.16 -3.26
CA ILE A 452 -4.80 -7.22 -4.25
C ILE A 452 -4.78 -8.56 -3.51
N HIS A 453 -5.66 -9.47 -3.90
CA HIS A 453 -5.83 -10.79 -3.31
C HIS A 453 -5.75 -11.86 -4.40
N GLY A 454 -5.12 -13.01 -4.12
CA GLY A 454 -5.02 -14.12 -5.06
C GLY A 454 -4.06 -13.89 -6.23
N MET A 455 -3.09 -12.98 -6.08
CA MET A 455 -2.10 -12.67 -7.13
C MET A 455 -1.32 -13.90 -7.60
N GLU A 456 -1.08 -14.83 -6.69
CA GLU A 456 -0.46 -16.14 -6.89
C GLU A 456 -1.21 -17.02 -7.89
N ASN A 457 -2.49 -16.73 -8.17
CA ASN A 457 -3.30 -17.47 -9.14
C ASN A 457 -3.06 -17.02 -10.59
N ILE A 458 -2.32 -15.93 -10.82
CA ILE A 458 -1.91 -15.52 -12.17
C ILE A 458 -0.78 -16.46 -12.62
N PRO A 459 -0.94 -17.21 -13.74
CA PRO A 459 0.11 -18.13 -14.19
C PRO A 459 1.43 -17.40 -14.48
N GLU A 460 2.54 -17.91 -13.93
CA GLU A 460 3.88 -17.35 -14.23
C GLU A 460 4.27 -17.57 -15.70
N THR A 461 3.82 -18.68 -16.29
CA THR A 461 4.04 -19.08 -17.68
C THR A 461 2.75 -19.62 -18.31
N GLY A 462 2.67 -19.64 -19.64
CA GLY A 462 1.47 -20.09 -20.37
C GLY A 462 0.39 -18.99 -20.47
N SER A 463 -0.71 -19.29 -21.16
CA SER A 463 -1.80 -18.33 -21.37
C SER A 463 -2.92 -18.48 -20.34
N ALA A 464 -3.69 -17.41 -20.16
CA ALA A 464 -4.95 -17.43 -19.43
C ALA A 464 -5.85 -16.28 -19.89
N LEU A 465 -7.16 -16.53 -19.90
CA LEU A 465 -8.18 -15.51 -20.16
C LEU A 465 -8.69 -14.96 -18.82
N LEU A 466 -8.34 -13.72 -18.51
CA LEU A 466 -8.86 -12.99 -17.35
C LEU A 466 -10.26 -12.49 -17.66
N VAL A 467 -11.23 -12.85 -16.83
CA VAL A 467 -12.63 -12.43 -16.96
C VAL A 467 -13.02 -11.62 -15.74
N ALA A 468 -13.24 -10.31 -15.95
CA ALA A 468 -13.50 -9.35 -14.88
C ALA A 468 -14.91 -8.73 -14.97
N ASN A 469 -15.41 -8.27 -13.82
CA ASN A 469 -16.53 -7.33 -13.77
C ASN A 469 -16.10 -5.92 -14.20
N HIS A 470 -17.05 -5.09 -14.63
CA HIS A 470 -16.78 -3.74 -15.15
C HIS A 470 -17.57 -2.66 -14.41
N VAL A 471 -16.93 -2.04 -13.43
CA VAL A 471 -17.52 -1.06 -12.50
C VAL A 471 -17.13 0.39 -12.85
N THR A 472 -15.90 0.62 -13.33
CA THR A 472 -15.38 1.98 -13.61
C THR A 472 -14.59 2.06 -14.90
N TRP A 473 -14.32 3.28 -15.35
CA TRP A 473 -13.51 3.51 -16.54
C TRP A 473 -12.03 3.12 -16.37
N ILE A 474 -11.51 3.10 -15.14
CA ILE A 474 -10.10 2.80 -14.86
C ILE A 474 -9.83 1.32 -14.54
N ASP A 475 -10.86 0.47 -14.60
CA ASP A 475 -10.76 -0.96 -14.26
C ASP A 475 -9.62 -1.66 -15.01
N GLY A 476 -9.52 -1.42 -16.32
CA GLY A 476 -8.49 -2.01 -17.16
C GLY A 476 -7.08 -1.57 -16.73
N VAL A 477 -6.91 -0.30 -16.36
CA VAL A 477 -5.65 0.23 -15.85
C VAL A 477 -5.30 -0.43 -14.51
N LEU A 478 -6.26 -0.55 -13.59
CA LEU A 478 -6.03 -1.18 -12.29
C LEU A 478 -5.60 -2.64 -12.41
N ILE A 479 -6.19 -3.40 -13.33
CA ILE A 479 -5.79 -4.79 -13.62
C ILE A 479 -4.40 -4.84 -14.25
N LEU A 480 -4.10 -3.96 -15.22
CA LEU A 480 -2.78 -3.87 -15.87
C LEU A 480 -1.66 -3.57 -14.86
N LEU A 481 -1.92 -2.70 -13.88
CA LEU A 481 -0.96 -2.36 -12.81
C LEU A 481 -0.83 -3.47 -11.77
N ALA A 482 -1.89 -4.26 -11.56
CA ALA A 482 -1.89 -5.36 -10.60
C ALA A 482 -0.97 -6.50 -11.05
N SER A 483 -1.01 -6.87 -12.33
CA SER A 483 -0.26 -8.00 -12.88
C SER A 483 1.25 -7.73 -13.03
N SER A 484 2.07 -8.77 -12.82
CA SER A 484 3.51 -8.78 -13.12
C SER A 484 3.80 -9.11 -14.59
N ARG A 485 2.89 -9.83 -15.26
CA ARG A 485 2.94 -10.16 -16.69
C ARG A 485 2.14 -9.14 -17.51
N PRO A 486 2.61 -8.78 -18.71
CA PRO A 486 1.81 -7.97 -19.65
C PRO A 486 0.46 -8.66 -19.92
N ILE A 487 -0.62 -7.89 -19.83
CA ILE A 487 -1.98 -8.33 -20.14
C ILE A 487 -2.44 -7.59 -21.38
N ARG A 488 -2.90 -8.30 -22.40
CA ARG A 488 -3.60 -7.69 -23.54
C ARG A 488 -5.05 -7.44 -23.16
N MET A 489 -5.37 -6.17 -22.93
CA MET A 489 -6.73 -5.76 -22.60
C MET A 489 -7.59 -5.67 -23.86
N ILE A 490 -8.79 -6.23 -23.82
CA ILE A 490 -9.80 -6.01 -24.85
C ILE A 490 -10.60 -4.77 -24.47
N ALA A 491 -10.56 -3.72 -25.30
CA ALA A 491 -11.21 -2.44 -25.02
C ALA A 491 -11.96 -1.88 -26.23
N TYR A 492 -13.01 -1.10 -26.00
CA TYR A 492 -13.77 -0.45 -27.07
C TYR A 492 -12.93 0.61 -27.78
N ALA A 493 -12.88 0.58 -29.11
CA ALA A 493 -11.93 1.36 -29.90
C ALA A 493 -12.04 2.87 -29.69
N ASP A 494 -13.24 3.40 -29.48
CA ASP A 494 -13.43 4.84 -29.27
C ASP A 494 -12.80 5.34 -27.96
N TYR A 495 -12.62 4.48 -26.96
CA TYR A 495 -11.91 4.82 -25.73
C TYR A 495 -10.40 4.92 -25.91
N VAL A 496 -9.90 4.50 -27.06
CA VAL A 496 -8.48 4.33 -27.35
C VAL A 496 -8.04 5.25 -28.50
N LYS A 497 -8.95 6.06 -29.04
CA LYS A 497 -8.66 7.02 -30.11
C LYS A 497 -7.92 8.24 -29.57
N GLY A 498 -6.90 8.69 -30.31
CA GLY A 498 -6.16 9.92 -30.04
C GLY A 498 -4.64 9.76 -30.20
N PRO A 499 -3.88 10.85 -30.40
CA PRO A 499 -2.45 10.80 -30.69
C PRO A 499 -1.58 10.31 -29.52
N ILE A 500 -2.09 10.43 -28.28
CA ILE A 500 -1.45 9.93 -27.06
C ILE A 500 -2.05 8.59 -26.64
N LEU A 501 -3.37 8.50 -26.49
CA LEU A 501 -4.04 7.26 -26.06
C LEU A 501 -3.84 6.11 -27.06
N GLY A 502 -3.86 6.38 -28.36
CA GLY A 502 -3.60 5.36 -29.39
C GLY A 502 -2.18 4.80 -29.29
N ARG A 503 -1.18 5.67 -29.16
CA ARG A 503 0.22 5.24 -28.96
C ARG A 503 0.41 4.46 -27.66
N LEU A 504 -0.25 4.86 -26.56
CA LEU A 504 -0.23 4.12 -25.31
C LEU A 504 -0.87 2.74 -25.48
N ALA A 505 -1.97 2.64 -26.21
CA ALA A 505 -2.65 1.38 -26.42
C ALA A 505 -1.88 0.40 -27.29
N ASP A 506 -1.25 0.89 -28.35
CA ASP A 506 -0.33 0.10 -29.17
C ASP A 506 0.84 -0.39 -28.31
N MET A 507 1.38 0.49 -27.45
CA MET A 507 2.45 0.14 -26.52
C MET A 507 2.04 -0.93 -25.51
N PHE A 508 0.83 -0.89 -24.96
CA PHE A 508 0.32 -1.89 -24.01
C PHE A 508 -0.33 -3.11 -24.68
N GLY A 509 -0.33 -3.19 -26.02
CA GLY A 509 -0.91 -4.31 -26.75
C GLY A 509 -2.43 -4.44 -26.57
N ILE A 510 -3.14 -3.33 -26.40
CA ILE A 510 -4.60 -3.32 -26.25
C ILE A 510 -5.23 -3.79 -27.57
N ILE A 511 -6.20 -4.70 -27.47
CA ILE A 511 -6.96 -5.23 -28.61
C ILE A 511 -8.25 -4.41 -28.74
N PRO A 512 -8.35 -3.51 -29.75
CA PRO A 512 -9.53 -2.67 -29.91
C PRO A 512 -10.71 -3.48 -30.47
N ILE A 513 -11.90 -3.27 -29.90
CA ILE A 513 -13.19 -3.72 -30.46
C ILE A 513 -13.89 -2.53 -31.12
N ARG A 514 -14.21 -2.65 -32.40
CA ARG A 514 -15.02 -1.67 -33.14
C ARG A 514 -16.44 -2.20 -33.33
N SER A 515 -17.32 -1.99 -32.34
CA SER A 515 -18.70 -2.49 -32.41
C SER A 515 -19.56 -1.82 -33.49
N GLY A 516 -19.13 -0.67 -34.03
CA GLY A 516 -19.79 0.02 -35.15
C GLY A 516 -19.45 -0.52 -36.54
N ASP A 517 -18.41 -1.35 -36.69
CA ASP A 517 -17.88 -1.81 -37.99
C ASP A 517 -18.46 -3.18 -38.43
N GLY A 518 -19.54 -3.63 -37.79
CA GLY A 518 -20.27 -4.86 -38.12
C GLY A 518 -19.68 -6.17 -37.55
N PRO A 519 -20.35 -7.32 -37.78
CA PRO A 519 -19.99 -8.61 -37.16
C PRO A 519 -18.59 -9.14 -37.51
N ARG A 520 -18.06 -8.77 -38.68
CA ARG A 520 -16.73 -9.20 -39.16
C ARG A 520 -15.60 -8.58 -38.34
N ALA A 521 -15.69 -7.28 -38.03
CA ALA A 521 -14.67 -6.58 -37.23
C ALA A 521 -14.61 -7.11 -35.79
N LEU A 522 -15.78 -7.40 -35.19
CA LEU A 522 -15.84 -8.05 -33.87
C LEU A 522 -15.16 -9.43 -33.89
N MET A 523 -15.44 -10.25 -34.91
CA MET A 523 -14.80 -11.56 -35.06
C MET A 523 -13.28 -11.46 -35.23
N GLN A 524 -12.79 -10.44 -35.94
CA GLN A 524 -11.35 -10.20 -36.08
C GLN A 524 -10.69 -9.91 -34.72
N SER A 525 -11.25 -9.01 -33.92
CA SER A 525 -10.72 -8.72 -32.57
C SER A 525 -10.72 -9.96 -31.66
N LEU A 526 -11.76 -10.80 -31.73
CA LEU A 526 -11.83 -12.05 -30.96
C LEU A 526 -10.79 -13.09 -31.46
N ASN A 527 -10.50 -13.12 -32.76
CA ASN A 527 -9.45 -13.97 -33.32
C ASN A 527 -8.05 -13.51 -32.88
N THR A 528 -7.78 -12.20 -32.90
CA THR A 528 -6.52 -11.64 -32.38
C THR A 528 -6.33 -11.95 -30.89
N ALA A 529 -7.41 -11.90 -30.10
CA ALA A 529 -7.38 -12.34 -28.71
C ALA A 529 -7.06 -13.85 -28.57
N ARG A 530 -7.61 -14.68 -29.45
CA ARG A 530 -7.31 -16.12 -29.50
C ARG A 530 -5.84 -16.38 -29.84
N GLU A 531 -5.31 -15.71 -30.86
CA GLU A 531 -3.89 -15.82 -31.26
C GLU A 531 -2.96 -15.41 -30.12
N ALA A 532 -3.29 -14.34 -29.38
CA ALA A 532 -2.52 -13.94 -28.20
C ALA A 532 -2.52 -15.03 -27.12
N LEU A 533 -3.66 -15.70 -26.85
CA LEU A 533 -3.70 -16.84 -25.94
C LEU A 533 -2.88 -18.04 -26.46
N GLN A 534 -2.90 -18.32 -27.76
CA GLN A 534 -2.10 -19.40 -28.36
C GLN A 534 -0.59 -19.11 -28.27
N ASN A 535 -0.19 -17.84 -28.31
CA ASN A 535 1.19 -17.39 -28.09
C ASN A 535 1.62 -17.41 -26.60
N GLY A 536 0.78 -17.91 -25.70
CA GLY A 536 1.09 -17.97 -24.27
C GLY A 536 0.92 -16.63 -23.53
N GLU A 537 0.22 -15.66 -24.12
CA GLU A 537 -0.01 -14.35 -23.51
C GLU A 537 -1.25 -14.35 -22.59
N LEU A 538 -1.33 -13.35 -21.69
CA LEU A 538 -2.51 -13.11 -20.88
C LEU A 538 -3.45 -12.16 -21.61
N VAL A 539 -4.73 -12.52 -21.70
CA VAL A 539 -5.76 -11.67 -22.32
C VAL A 539 -6.81 -11.35 -21.28
N CYS A 540 -7.29 -10.10 -21.19
CA CYS A 540 -8.33 -9.70 -20.25
C CYS A 540 -9.55 -9.15 -20.97
N ILE A 541 -10.73 -9.60 -20.56
CA ILE A 541 -12.02 -9.16 -21.07
C ILE A 541 -12.99 -8.80 -19.93
N PHE A 542 -13.71 -7.71 -20.12
CA PHE A 542 -14.88 -7.35 -19.31
C PHE A 542 -16.12 -8.03 -19.90
N ALA A 543 -16.50 -9.19 -19.34
CA ALA A 543 -17.55 -10.02 -19.93
C ALA A 543 -18.96 -9.39 -19.89
N GLU A 544 -19.17 -8.35 -19.09
CA GLU A 544 -20.43 -7.57 -19.03
C GLU A 544 -20.69 -6.75 -20.31
N GLY A 545 -19.66 -6.50 -21.13
CA GLY A 545 -19.76 -5.74 -22.38
C GLY A 545 -20.05 -4.25 -22.24
N ARG A 546 -20.45 -3.79 -21.05
CA ARG A 546 -20.72 -2.38 -20.70
C ARG A 546 -20.33 -2.14 -19.24
N ILE A 547 -20.05 -0.87 -18.91
CA ILE A 547 -19.82 -0.44 -17.52
C ILE A 547 -21.14 -0.52 -16.75
N SER A 548 -21.11 -1.11 -15.56
CA SER A 548 -22.27 -1.24 -14.67
C SER A 548 -22.83 0.13 -14.28
N ARG A 549 -24.16 0.25 -14.28
CA ARG A 549 -24.89 1.46 -13.86
C ARG A 549 -25.39 1.42 -12.43
N THR A 550 -25.26 0.27 -11.77
CA THR A 550 -25.73 0.02 -10.39
C THR A 550 -24.60 -0.49 -9.49
N GLY A 551 -23.41 -0.74 -10.03
CA GLY A 551 -22.30 -1.39 -9.33
C GLY A 551 -22.49 -2.90 -9.14
N GLN A 552 -23.66 -3.44 -9.52
CA GLN A 552 -23.94 -4.87 -9.50
C GLN A 552 -23.38 -5.56 -10.74
N LEU A 553 -23.07 -6.85 -10.60
CA LEU A 553 -22.58 -7.69 -11.69
C LEU A 553 -23.69 -7.91 -12.71
N LEU A 554 -23.47 -7.48 -13.95
CA LEU A 554 -24.41 -7.71 -15.05
C LEU A 554 -24.33 -9.16 -15.57
N LYS A 555 -25.18 -9.47 -16.55
CA LYS A 555 -25.11 -10.72 -17.31
C LYS A 555 -23.80 -10.73 -18.12
N PHE A 556 -23.15 -11.89 -18.18
CA PHE A 556 -21.95 -12.07 -19.00
C PHE A 556 -22.31 -12.47 -20.43
N GLU A 557 -21.60 -11.89 -21.38
CA GLU A 557 -21.77 -12.13 -22.81
C GLU A 557 -20.98 -13.37 -23.28
N ARG A 558 -21.48 -14.06 -24.30
CA ARG A 558 -20.86 -15.28 -24.85
C ARG A 558 -19.54 -15.04 -25.62
N GLY A 559 -19.06 -13.80 -25.71
CA GLY A 559 -17.83 -13.43 -26.41
C GLY A 559 -16.60 -14.17 -25.90
N MET A 560 -16.52 -14.40 -24.58
CA MET A 560 -15.42 -15.15 -23.95
C MET A 560 -15.32 -16.61 -24.44
N LEU A 561 -16.45 -17.31 -24.62
CA LEU A 561 -16.46 -18.69 -25.12
C LEU A 561 -15.94 -18.76 -26.57
N LYS A 562 -16.18 -17.72 -27.37
CA LYS A 562 -15.65 -17.63 -28.73
C LYS A 562 -14.13 -17.47 -28.73
N ILE A 563 -13.56 -16.73 -27.78
CA ILE A 563 -12.11 -16.58 -27.63
C ILE A 563 -11.49 -17.92 -27.23
N LEU A 564 -12.08 -18.61 -26.25
CA LEU A 564 -11.58 -19.89 -25.73
C LEU A 564 -11.67 -21.05 -26.72
N LYS A 565 -12.61 -21.01 -27.67
CA LYS A 565 -12.80 -22.06 -28.66
C LYS A 565 -11.50 -22.31 -29.44
N GLY A 566 -10.97 -23.54 -29.37
CA GLY A 566 -9.72 -23.92 -30.04
C GLY A 566 -8.45 -23.52 -29.27
N THR A 567 -8.57 -23.21 -27.98
CA THR A 567 -7.45 -22.97 -27.07
C THR A 567 -7.60 -23.83 -25.83
N GLU A 568 -6.47 -24.22 -25.22
CA GLU A 568 -6.44 -24.90 -23.92
C GLU A 568 -6.24 -23.91 -22.76
N ALA A 569 -6.46 -22.62 -23.01
CA ALA A 569 -6.20 -21.56 -22.03
C ALA A 569 -7.23 -21.62 -20.88
N PRO A 570 -6.80 -21.68 -19.61
CA PRO A 570 -7.71 -21.56 -18.46
C PRO A 570 -8.31 -20.16 -18.34
N VAL A 571 -9.44 -20.06 -17.65
CA VAL A 571 -10.07 -18.79 -17.30
C VAL A 571 -9.69 -18.41 -15.88
N LEU A 572 -9.22 -17.17 -15.70
CA LEU A 572 -8.96 -16.58 -14.38
C LEU A 572 -10.08 -15.58 -14.04
N PRO A 573 -11.00 -15.90 -13.12
CA PRO A 573 -12.03 -14.97 -12.69
C PRO A 573 -11.42 -13.84 -11.86
N VAL A 574 -11.83 -12.60 -12.13
CA VAL A 574 -11.36 -11.39 -11.46
C VAL A 574 -12.55 -10.58 -10.96
N TYR A 575 -12.49 -10.13 -9.71
CA TYR A 575 -13.51 -9.25 -9.15
C TYR A 575 -12.89 -7.95 -8.61
N LEU A 576 -13.40 -6.84 -9.09
CA LEU A 576 -13.10 -5.48 -8.67
C LEU A 576 -14.20 -5.02 -7.70
N ASP A 577 -13.82 -4.81 -6.43
CA ASP A 577 -14.68 -4.34 -5.34
C ASP A 577 -14.28 -2.93 -4.87
N GLU A 578 -15.20 -2.29 -4.14
CA GLU A 578 -15.06 -0.96 -3.53
C GLU A 578 -14.92 0.19 -4.53
N LEU A 579 -14.99 -0.06 -5.85
CA LEU A 579 -14.84 0.97 -6.89
C LEU A 579 -16.10 1.81 -7.16
N TRP A 580 -17.28 1.31 -6.78
CA TRP A 580 -18.54 2.05 -6.91
C TRP A 580 -18.54 3.28 -5.99
N GLY A 581 -18.83 4.46 -6.54
CA GLY A 581 -18.74 5.75 -5.85
C GLY A 581 -17.37 6.43 -5.88
N SER A 582 -16.40 5.84 -6.58
CA SER A 582 -15.14 6.51 -6.94
C SER A 582 -15.37 7.61 -7.99
N ILE A 583 -14.35 8.45 -8.21
CA ILE A 583 -14.37 9.57 -9.17
C ILE A 583 -14.71 9.10 -10.60
N PHE A 584 -14.32 7.87 -10.95
CA PHE A 584 -14.47 7.29 -12.30
C PHE A 584 -15.63 6.28 -12.43
N SER A 585 -16.46 6.13 -11.38
CA SER A 585 -17.70 5.33 -11.44
C SER A 585 -18.85 6.16 -12.00
N TYR A 586 -19.96 5.52 -12.43
CA TYR A 586 -21.16 6.23 -12.90
C TYR A 586 -22.08 6.74 -11.76
N GLU A 587 -21.73 6.52 -10.49
CA GLU A 587 -22.56 6.88 -9.33
C GLU A 587 -22.96 8.37 -9.36
N ARG A 588 -24.25 8.73 -9.28
CA ARG A 588 -24.79 10.12 -9.43
C ARG A 588 -24.87 10.68 -10.87
N GLY A 589 -24.87 9.82 -11.89
CA GLY A 589 -25.16 10.22 -13.28
C GLY A 589 -24.11 11.10 -13.97
N ARG A 590 -22.91 11.22 -13.39
CA ARG A 590 -21.76 11.96 -13.98
C ARG A 590 -20.58 11.00 -14.16
N PHE A 591 -19.75 11.18 -15.18
CA PHE A 591 -18.63 10.27 -15.49
C PHE A 591 -17.28 10.74 -14.92
N LEU A 592 -17.06 12.05 -14.84
CA LEU A 592 -15.84 12.70 -14.36
C LEU A 592 -16.21 13.90 -13.47
N TRP A 593 -15.29 14.35 -12.60
CA TRP A 593 -15.44 15.51 -11.69
C TRP A 593 -16.44 15.33 -10.54
N LYS A 594 -16.12 14.39 -9.64
CA LYS A 594 -16.80 14.22 -8.34
C LYS A 594 -15.82 14.40 -7.21
N LYS A 595 -16.28 14.98 -6.10
CA LYS A 595 -15.54 14.92 -4.84
C LYS A 595 -15.59 13.46 -4.33
N PRO A 596 -14.44 12.79 -4.12
CA PRO A 596 -14.44 11.41 -3.65
C PRO A 596 -15.04 11.33 -2.24
N LYS A 597 -15.86 10.31 -1.96
CA LYS A 597 -16.48 10.10 -0.63
C LYS A 597 -15.44 9.83 0.47
N HIS A 598 -14.28 9.29 0.07
CA HIS A 598 -13.15 8.90 0.92
C HIS A 598 -11.84 9.24 0.21
N TRP A 599 -10.82 9.65 0.96
CA TRP A 599 -9.48 9.89 0.42
C TRP A 599 -8.43 9.34 1.40
N PRO A 600 -7.52 8.43 0.96
CA PRO A 600 -7.53 7.71 -0.32
C PRO A 600 -8.72 6.73 -0.44
N TYR A 601 -9.21 6.51 -1.65
CA TYR A 601 -10.39 5.68 -1.90
C TYR A 601 -10.01 4.19 -1.92
N PRO A 602 -10.66 3.31 -1.13
CA PRO A 602 -10.30 1.89 -1.11
C PRO A 602 -10.64 1.22 -2.44
N VAL A 603 -9.76 0.34 -2.91
CA VAL A 603 -9.97 -0.50 -4.10
C VAL A 603 -9.49 -1.89 -3.76
N SER A 604 -10.28 -2.91 -4.07
CA SER A 604 -9.90 -4.30 -3.86
C SER A 604 -10.01 -5.08 -5.17
N ILE A 605 -8.94 -5.77 -5.55
CA ILE A 605 -8.87 -6.63 -6.74
C ILE A 605 -8.65 -8.05 -6.25
N SER A 606 -9.58 -8.96 -6.57
CA SER A 606 -9.52 -10.36 -6.18
C SER A 606 -9.37 -11.22 -7.42
N PHE A 607 -8.28 -12.00 -7.50
CA PHE A 607 -8.04 -13.01 -8.51
C PHE A 607 -8.42 -14.38 -7.94
N GLY A 608 -9.39 -15.07 -8.58
CA GLY A 608 -9.85 -16.38 -8.14
C GLY A 608 -8.97 -17.52 -8.62
N THR A 609 -9.44 -18.75 -8.43
CA THR A 609 -8.76 -19.97 -8.91
C THR A 609 -8.94 -20.15 -10.41
N LEU A 610 -7.95 -20.73 -11.08
CA LEU A 610 -8.01 -21.03 -12.51
C LEU A 610 -9.10 -22.07 -12.81
N LEU A 611 -9.99 -21.74 -13.74
CA LEU A 611 -11.04 -22.63 -14.24
C LEU A 611 -10.58 -23.28 -15.54
N GLN A 612 -10.56 -24.61 -15.57
CA GLN A 612 -10.18 -25.40 -16.73
C GLN A 612 -11.41 -25.76 -17.56
N ASN A 613 -11.24 -25.93 -18.88
CA ASN A 613 -12.26 -26.45 -19.80
C ASN A 613 -13.64 -25.76 -19.70
N VAL A 614 -13.64 -24.42 -19.63
CA VAL A 614 -14.87 -23.63 -19.50
C VAL A 614 -15.73 -23.72 -20.77
N THR A 615 -16.90 -24.33 -20.64
CA THR A 615 -17.91 -24.45 -21.71
C THR A 615 -19.14 -23.57 -21.49
N ASP A 616 -19.35 -23.12 -20.25
CA ASP A 616 -20.52 -22.35 -19.84
C ASP A 616 -20.12 -21.00 -19.22
N VAL A 617 -20.84 -19.95 -19.61
CA VAL A 617 -20.63 -18.58 -19.12
C VAL A 617 -21.08 -18.46 -17.66
N ASP A 618 -22.15 -19.16 -17.27
CA ASP A 618 -22.72 -19.04 -15.93
C ASP A 618 -21.79 -19.62 -14.86
N CYS A 619 -20.98 -20.63 -15.20
CA CYS A 619 -19.89 -21.12 -14.35
C CYS A 619 -18.89 -20.01 -13.99
N VAL A 620 -18.43 -19.25 -14.99
CA VAL A 620 -17.46 -18.16 -14.75
C VAL A 620 -18.11 -16.99 -14.03
N ARG A 621 -19.37 -16.65 -14.38
CA ARG A 621 -20.13 -15.63 -13.67
C ARG A 621 -20.32 -15.99 -12.19
N SER A 622 -20.62 -17.25 -11.89
CA SER A 622 -20.75 -17.74 -10.51
C SER A 622 -19.44 -17.65 -9.74
N ALA A 623 -18.31 -17.98 -10.37
CA ALA A 623 -17.00 -17.80 -9.75
C ALA A 623 -16.68 -16.33 -9.46
N VAL A 624 -17.04 -15.42 -10.36
CA VAL A 624 -16.89 -13.97 -10.14
C VAL A 624 -17.82 -13.46 -9.02
N LEU A 625 -19.05 -13.98 -8.93
CA LEU A 625 -19.99 -13.67 -7.84
C LEU A 625 -19.47 -14.15 -6.48
N GLU A 626 -18.89 -15.35 -6.43
CA GLU A 626 -18.28 -15.91 -5.23
C GLU A 626 -17.12 -15.04 -4.73
N LEU A 627 -16.27 -14.54 -5.65
CA LEU A 627 -15.25 -13.53 -5.30
C LEU A 627 -15.86 -12.24 -4.75
N GLY A 628 -17.03 -11.83 -5.23
CA GLY A 628 -17.80 -10.72 -4.68
C GLY A 628 -18.25 -10.97 -3.25
N SER A 629 -18.81 -12.15 -2.97
CA SER A 629 -19.20 -12.60 -1.62
C SER A 629 -18.02 -12.57 -0.65
N GLN A 630 -16.89 -13.15 -1.04
CA GLN A 630 -15.65 -13.14 -0.26
C GLN A 630 -15.13 -11.71 -0.02
N SER A 631 -15.26 -10.83 -1.00
CA SER A 631 -14.85 -9.43 -0.87
C SER A 631 -15.70 -8.67 0.14
N VAL A 632 -17.02 -8.92 0.19
CA VAL A 632 -17.93 -8.39 1.24
C VAL A 632 -17.51 -8.89 2.62
N GLN A 633 -17.23 -10.19 2.77
CA GLN A 633 -16.79 -10.76 4.07
C GLN A 633 -15.48 -10.12 4.54
N ARG A 634 -14.51 -9.93 3.64
CA ARG A 634 -13.24 -9.25 3.94
C ARG A 634 -13.40 -7.78 4.34
N ARG A 635 -14.55 -7.16 4.05
CA ARG A 635 -14.87 -5.77 4.46
C ARG A 635 -15.47 -5.66 5.86
N LYS A 636 -15.83 -6.77 6.50
CA LYS A 636 -16.48 -6.81 7.82
C LYS A 636 -15.85 -5.87 8.85
N ASP A 637 -14.53 -5.98 9.06
CA ASP A 637 -13.81 -5.18 10.06
C ASP A 637 -13.61 -3.72 9.66
N ARG A 638 -13.79 -3.39 8.38
CA ARG A 638 -13.64 -2.04 7.85
C ARG A 638 -14.96 -1.26 7.83
N LEU A 639 -16.08 -1.97 7.92
CA LEU A 639 -17.40 -1.39 7.86
C LEU A 639 -17.67 -0.60 9.15
N MET A 640 -18.09 0.65 9.02
CA MET A 640 -18.37 1.48 10.20
C MET A 640 -19.59 0.94 10.94
N ILE A 641 -19.46 0.76 12.26
CA ILE A 641 -20.61 0.44 13.10
C ILE A 641 -21.68 1.55 13.02
N PRO A 642 -22.98 1.23 13.18
CA PRO A 642 -24.07 2.19 13.04
C PRO A 642 -23.92 3.45 13.91
N ALA A 643 -23.45 3.33 15.15
CA ALA A 643 -23.19 4.47 16.04
C ALA A 643 -22.20 5.50 15.45
N ARG A 644 -21.13 5.04 14.78
CA ARG A 644 -20.16 5.94 14.13
C ARG A 644 -20.74 6.57 12.86
N GLN A 645 -21.54 5.81 12.11
CA GLN A 645 -22.25 6.32 10.93
C GLN A 645 -23.24 7.42 11.33
N LEU A 646 -24.00 7.21 12.42
CA LEU A 646 -24.90 8.19 13.02
C LEU A 646 -24.21 9.53 13.29
N ILE A 647 -23.05 9.54 13.97
CA ILE A 647 -22.30 10.76 14.27
C ILE A 647 -21.97 11.51 12.97
N ARG A 648 -21.50 10.79 11.94
CA ARG A 648 -21.14 11.38 10.64
C ARG A 648 -22.37 11.98 9.96
N GLN A 649 -23.47 11.24 9.87
CA GLN A 649 -24.67 11.67 9.15
C GLN A 649 -25.39 12.82 9.84
N CYS A 650 -25.49 12.79 11.17
CA CYS A 650 -26.08 13.89 11.92
C CYS A 650 -25.30 15.20 11.72
N ARG A 651 -23.97 15.14 11.58
CA ARG A 651 -23.13 16.30 11.26
C ARG A 651 -23.32 16.80 9.84
N LEU A 652 -23.50 15.91 8.88
CA LEU A 652 -23.82 16.28 7.50
C LEU A 652 -25.21 16.92 7.39
N ALA A 653 -26.18 16.48 8.21
CA ALA A 653 -27.53 17.00 8.29
C ALA A 653 -27.71 18.03 9.42
N TRP A 654 -26.67 18.79 9.80
CA TRP A 654 -26.69 19.63 11.00
C TRP A 654 -27.92 20.55 11.12
N ASN A 655 -28.28 21.20 10.01
CA ASN A 655 -29.40 22.15 9.91
C ASN A 655 -30.65 21.58 9.22
N ARG A 656 -30.66 20.28 8.88
CA ARG A 656 -31.79 19.64 8.20
C ARG A 656 -32.55 18.75 9.16
N VAL A 657 -33.87 18.73 9.06
CA VAL A 657 -34.72 17.81 9.82
C VAL A 657 -34.29 16.38 9.51
N LYS A 658 -33.98 15.63 10.55
CA LYS A 658 -33.48 14.25 10.44
C LYS A 658 -34.48 13.25 10.99
N VAL A 659 -35.14 13.61 12.09
CA VAL A 659 -36.25 12.84 12.66
C VAL A 659 -37.41 13.77 13.01
N ALA A 660 -38.62 13.31 12.76
CA ALA A 660 -39.86 13.95 13.16
C ALA A 660 -40.89 12.91 13.61
N ASP A 661 -41.96 13.32 14.28
CA ASP A 661 -43.09 12.43 14.58
C ASP A 661 -44.46 13.12 14.56
N SER A 662 -45.52 12.30 14.59
CA SER A 662 -46.92 12.76 14.66
C SER A 662 -47.28 13.48 15.95
N ALA A 663 -46.44 13.43 16.99
CA ALA A 663 -46.67 14.14 18.24
C ALA A 663 -46.17 15.60 18.18
N GLY A 664 -45.55 16.01 17.06
CA GLY A 664 -45.07 17.36 16.81
C GLY A 664 -43.60 17.57 17.16
N ALA A 665 -42.86 16.52 17.53
CA ALA A 665 -41.43 16.63 17.76
C ALA A 665 -40.68 16.63 16.42
N GLU A 666 -39.74 17.57 16.25
CA GLU A 666 -38.89 17.70 15.06
C GLU A 666 -37.45 18.02 15.48
N LEU A 667 -36.50 17.18 15.07
CA LEU A 667 -35.08 17.39 15.38
C LEU A 667 -34.26 17.42 14.10
N THR A 668 -33.40 18.43 14.00
CA THR A 668 -32.33 18.45 13.00
C THR A 668 -31.23 17.45 13.34
N GLY A 669 -30.36 17.12 12.39
CA GLY A 669 -29.21 16.25 12.66
C GLY A 669 -28.35 16.73 13.84
N GLY A 670 -28.12 18.06 13.94
CA GLY A 670 -27.38 18.64 15.07
C GLY A 670 -28.10 18.47 16.41
N ARG A 671 -29.42 18.69 16.44
CA ARG A 671 -30.24 18.51 17.65
C ARG A 671 -30.37 17.04 18.06
N LEU A 672 -30.50 16.14 17.09
CA LEU A 672 -30.53 14.70 17.31
C LEU A 672 -29.24 14.21 17.94
N LEU A 673 -28.08 14.50 17.32
CA LEU A 673 -26.77 14.10 17.89
C LEU A 673 -26.53 14.71 19.27
N THR A 674 -26.92 15.98 19.47
CA THR A 674 -26.82 16.62 20.79
C THR A 674 -27.67 15.90 21.82
N GLY A 675 -28.93 15.59 21.49
CA GLY A 675 -29.84 14.82 22.35
C GLY A 675 -29.30 13.43 22.68
N SER A 676 -28.79 12.69 21.68
CA SER A 676 -28.20 11.37 21.89
C SER A 676 -26.95 11.44 22.78
N LEU A 677 -26.13 12.49 22.69
CA LEU A 677 -24.96 12.70 23.58
C LEU A 677 -25.36 13.05 25.01
N VAL A 678 -26.43 13.84 25.19
CA VAL A 678 -26.97 14.15 26.51
C VAL A 678 -27.48 12.87 27.18
N PHE A 679 -28.31 12.10 26.49
CA PHE A 679 -28.84 10.84 27.01
C PHE A 679 -27.73 9.80 27.24
N HIS A 680 -26.75 9.70 26.33
CA HIS A 680 -25.55 8.91 26.54
C HIS A 680 -24.88 9.25 27.89
N ARG A 681 -24.69 10.55 28.19
CA ARG A 681 -24.05 10.97 29.44
C ARG A 681 -24.91 10.61 30.66
N LEU A 682 -26.21 10.82 30.61
CA LEU A 682 -27.11 10.44 31.71
C LEU A 682 -27.12 8.93 31.94
N PHE A 683 -27.23 8.14 30.87
CA PHE A 683 -27.19 6.68 30.93
C PHE A 683 -25.91 6.15 31.56
N THR A 684 -24.76 6.68 31.14
CA THR A 684 -23.45 6.23 31.62
C THR A 684 -23.05 6.74 33.00
N THR A 685 -23.72 7.77 33.55
CA THR A 685 -23.29 8.37 34.83
C THR A 685 -24.32 8.28 35.96
N GLN A 686 -25.60 8.14 35.65
CA GLN A 686 -26.67 8.28 36.65
C GLN A 686 -27.69 7.14 36.65
N ILE A 687 -27.83 6.42 35.54
CA ILE A 687 -29.01 5.57 35.32
C ILE A 687 -28.66 4.10 35.25
N LEU A 688 -27.72 3.75 34.38
CA LEU A 688 -27.31 2.37 34.15
C LEU A 688 -26.05 2.06 34.96
N ALA A 689 -25.99 0.85 35.49
CA ALA A 689 -24.76 0.35 36.10
C ALA A 689 -23.70 0.02 35.03
N ASP A 690 -22.42 0.00 35.42
CA ASP A 690 -21.33 -0.27 34.48
C ASP A 690 -21.43 -1.68 33.86
N ASP A 691 -21.89 -2.67 34.63
CA ASP A 691 -22.10 -4.07 34.22
C ASP A 691 -23.39 -4.30 33.41
N GLU A 692 -24.31 -3.32 33.39
CA GLU A 692 -25.62 -3.48 32.75
C GLU A 692 -25.52 -3.37 31.22
N LYS A 693 -25.39 -4.53 30.54
CA LYS A 693 -25.19 -4.58 29.07
C LYS A 693 -26.50 -4.47 28.27
N PHE A 694 -27.57 -5.09 28.73
CA PHE A 694 -28.86 -5.17 28.04
C PHE A 694 -29.88 -4.21 28.65
N VAL A 695 -30.46 -3.34 27.83
CA VAL A 695 -31.42 -2.32 28.29
C VAL A 695 -32.71 -2.46 27.49
N GLY A 696 -33.83 -2.60 28.20
CA GLY A 696 -35.15 -2.68 27.59
C GLY A 696 -35.60 -1.32 27.07
N VAL A 697 -36.22 -1.29 25.90
CA VAL A 697 -36.86 -0.11 25.33
C VAL A 697 -38.31 -0.44 25.03
N LEU A 698 -39.22 0.17 25.78
CA LEU A 698 -40.67 0.00 25.60
C LEU A 698 -41.26 1.32 25.10
N LEU A 699 -41.00 1.63 23.83
CA LEU A 699 -41.41 2.85 23.16
C LEU A 699 -41.86 2.55 21.73
N PRO A 700 -42.94 3.20 21.24
CA PRO A 700 -43.32 3.11 19.84
C PRO A 700 -42.40 3.91 18.92
N PRO A 701 -42.48 3.70 17.58
CA PRO A 701 -41.84 4.57 16.58
C PRO A 701 -42.16 6.04 16.84
N SER A 702 -41.14 6.78 17.24
CA SER A 702 -41.22 8.17 17.67
C SER A 702 -39.83 8.79 17.73
N VAL A 703 -39.75 10.12 17.82
CA VAL A 703 -38.46 10.81 18.05
C VAL A 703 -37.83 10.36 19.37
N GLY A 704 -38.63 10.14 20.41
CA GLY A 704 -38.17 9.62 21.70
C GLY A 704 -37.57 8.22 21.60
N GLY A 705 -38.23 7.30 20.88
CA GLY A 705 -37.73 5.95 20.63
C GLY A 705 -36.41 5.95 19.83
N ALA A 706 -36.28 6.85 18.86
CA ALA A 706 -35.03 7.00 18.09
C ALA A 706 -33.89 7.56 18.96
N LEU A 707 -34.16 8.57 19.80
CA LEU A 707 -33.20 9.13 20.75
C LEU A 707 -32.71 8.07 21.76
N ALA A 708 -33.62 7.26 22.31
CA ALA A 708 -33.28 6.20 23.26
C ALA A 708 -32.33 5.17 22.61
N ASN A 709 -32.69 4.64 21.44
CA ASN A 709 -31.87 3.64 20.75
C ASN A 709 -30.50 4.20 20.31
N THR A 710 -30.46 5.41 19.78
CA THR A 710 -29.19 6.04 19.37
C THR A 710 -28.28 6.33 20.57
N ALA A 711 -28.83 6.81 21.69
CA ALA A 711 -28.06 7.08 22.91
C ALA A 711 -27.52 5.79 23.56
N LEU A 712 -28.31 4.72 23.62
CA LEU A 712 -27.86 3.41 24.11
C LEU A 712 -26.71 2.86 23.24
N SER A 713 -26.84 2.97 21.93
CA SER A 713 -25.79 2.54 21.00
C SER A 713 -24.50 3.36 21.15
N LEU A 714 -24.61 4.68 21.35
CA LEU A 714 -23.45 5.52 21.69
C LEU A 714 -22.82 5.16 23.04
N ALA A 715 -23.60 4.60 23.97
CA ALA A 715 -23.13 4.13 25.28
C ALA A 715 -22.57 2.70 25.24
N GLY A 716 -22.52 2.05 24.07
CA GLY A 716 -22.07 0.67 23.94
C GLY A 716 -23.01 -0.35 24.60
N ARG A 717 -24.29 0.02 24.82
CA ARG A 717 -25.32 -0.86 25.41
C ARG A 717 -26.15 -1.52 24.30
N VAL A 718 -26.65 -2.71 24.58
CA VAL A 718 -27.53 -3.47 23.68
C VAL A 718 -28.97 -3.06 23.95
N SER A 719 -29.63 -2.48 22.94
CA SER A 719 -31.06 -2.16 23.08
C SER A 719 -31.92 -3.38 22.81
N VAL A 720 -32.89 -3.63 23.69
CA VAL A 720 -33.89 -4.70 23.51
C VAL A 720 -35.24 -4.03 23.38
N ASN A 721 -35.68 -3.80 22.14
CA ASN A 721 -36.97 -3.15 21.87
C ASN A 721 -38.08 -4.17 22.16
N LEU A 722 -38.80 -3.97 23.26
CA LEU A 722 -39.83 -4.89 23.74
C LEU A 722 -41.13 -4.68 22.95
N ASN A 723 -41.78 -5.78 22.59
CA ASN A 723 -43.02 -5.74 21.84
C ASN A 723 -44.18 -5.30 22.73
N TYR A 724 -44.59 -4.04 22.58
CA TYR A 724 -45.68 -3.45 23.35
C TYR A 724 -47.08 -3.89 22.91
N THR A 725 -47.23 -4.73 21.88
CA THR A 725 -48.53 -5.33 21.52
C THR A 725 -48.81 -6.62 22.31
N LEU A 726 -47.80 -7.22 22.93
CA LEU A 726 -47.93 -8.44 23.72
C LEU A 726 -48.58 -8.18 25.09
N THR A 727 -48.90 -9.27 25.79
CA THR A 727 -49.36 -9.25 27.18
C THR A 727 -48.19 -9.00 28.13
N GLU A 728 -48.50 -8.48 29.31
CA GLU A 728 -47.53 -8.22 30.37
C GLU A 728 -46.68 -9.46 30.72
N GLU A 729 -47.31 -10.63 30.85
CA GLU A 729 -46.64 -11.89 31.16
C GLU A 729 -45.53 -12.24 30.15
N VAL A 730 -45.81 -12.04 28.86
CA VAL A 730 -44.87 -12.33 27.78
C VAL A 730 -43.75 -11.29 27.73
N VAL A 731 -44.06 -10.02 27.99
CA VAL A 731 -43.03 -8.97 28.10
C VAL A 731 -42.10 -9.25 29.29
N ASN A 732 -42.64 -9.65 30.44
CA ASN A 732 -41.87 -10.02 31.63
C ASN A 732 -41.05 -11.30 31.41
N TYR A 733 -41.55 -12.25 30.63
CA TYR A 733 -40.73 -13.38 30.17
C TYR A 733 -39.51 -12.90 29.38
N CYS A 734 -39.70 -12.03 28.38
CA CYS A 734 -38.60 -11.48 27.58
C CYS A 734 -37.59 -10.68 28.44
N ILE A 735 -38.08 -9.95 29.45
CA ILE A 735 -37.24 -9.20 30.42
C ILE A 735 -36.32 -10.15 31.18
N ARG A 736 -36.87 -11.24 31.74
CA ARG A 736 -36.10 -12.24 32.49
C ARG A 736 -35.12 -12.99 31.59
N GLU A 737 -35.56 -13.41 30.41
CA GLU A 737 -34.74 -14.15 29.45
C GLU A 737 -33.54 -13.34 28.96
N ALA A 738 -33.72 -12.05 28.68
CA ALA A 738 -32.63 -11.15 28.27
C ALA A 738 -31.83 -10.56 29.45
N GLY A 739 -32.22 -10.84 30.70
CA GLY A 739 -31.56 -10.29 31.90
C GLY A 739 -31.67 -8.77 32.02
N ILE A 740 -32.79 -8.18 31.59
CA ILE A 740 -33.00 -6.72 31.59
C ILE A 740 -33.30 -6.24 33.02
N ARG A 741 -32.51 -5.27 33.52
CA ARG A 741 -32.75 -4.63 34.82
C ARG A 741 -33.45 -3.27 34.70
N THR A 742 -33.19 -2.55 33.62
CA THR A 742 -33.75 -1.21 33.36
C THR A 742 -34.52 -1.18 32.04
N ILE A 743 -35.70 -0.54 32.05
CA ILE A 743 -36.53 -0.30 30.87
C ILE A 743 -36.74 1.20 30.68
N ILE A 744 -36.42 1.68 29.48
CA ILE A 744 -36.68 3.05 29.07
C ILE A 744 -38.06 3.12 28.42
N THR A 745 -38.91 4.01 28.93
CA THR A 745 -40.28 4.24 28.45
C THR A 745 -40.71 5.70 28.61
N SER A 746 -41.99 6.01 28.39
CA SER A 746 -42.57 7.35 28.52
C SER A 746 -43.88 7.27 29.33
N ARG A 747 -44.12 8.27 30.19
CA ARG A 747 -45.36 8.31 31.00
C ARG A 747 -46.59 8.36 30.11
N ARG A 748 -46.54 9.20 29.06
CA ARG A 748 -47.61 9.33 28.06
C ARG A 748 -47.93 8.00 27.36
N PHE A 749 -46.95 7.11 27.23
CA PHE A 749 -47.16 5.78 26.67
C PHE A 749 -47.84 4.84 27.68
N LEU A 750 -47.33 4.77 28.92
CA LEU A 750 -47.87 3.90 29.97
C LEU A 750 -49.26 4.33 30.46
N GLU A 751 -49.60 5.62 30.39
CA GLU A 751 -50.97 6.10 30.65
C GLU A 751 -52.00 5.47 29.70
N LYS A 752 -51.60 5.17 28.46
CA LYS A 752 -52.48 4.55 27.46
C LYS A 752 -52.54 3.03 27.57
N LYS A 753 -51.43 2.40 27.97
CA LYS A 753 -51.33 0.95 28.17
C LYS A 753 -50.50 0.69 29.43
N PRO A 754 -51.13 0.58 30.61
CA PRO A 754 -50.42 0.32 31.84
C PRO A 754 -49.81 -1.09 31.80
N TYR A 755 -48.58 -1.20 32.27
CA TYR A 755 -47.85 -2.46 32.41
C TYR A 755 -47.21 -2.51 33.80
N ASN A 756 -47.28 -3.66 34.46
CA ASN A 756 -46.49 -3.98 35.63
C ASN A 756 -45.29 -4.84 35.22
N LEU A 757 -44.09 -4.22 35.18
CA LEU A 757 -42.89 -4.85 34.62
C LEU A 757 -41.88 -5.20 35.69
N ASP A 758 -41.22 -6.35 35.53
CA ASP A 758 -40.19 -6.87 36.45
C ASP A 758 -38.82 -6.15 36.30
N ALA A 759 -38.83 -4.82 36.11
CA ALA A 759 -37.62 -4.03 35.87
C ALA A 759 -37.81 -2.55 36.29
N LYS A 760 -36.70 -1.86 36.54
CA LYS A 760 -36.69 -0.43 36.87
C LYS A 760 -37.14 0.39 35.66
N LEU A 761 -38.23 1.14 35.80
CA LEU A 761 -38.73 2.05 34.76
C LEU A 761 -38.00 3.39 34.79
N VAL A 762 -37.52 3.82 33.63
CA VAL A 762 -36.89 5.13 33.42
C VAL A 762 -37.69 5.88 32.36
N TYR A 763 -38.20 7.05 32.72
CA TYR A 763 -39.05 7.85 31.85
C TYR A 763 -38.23 8.88 31.06
N LEU A 764 -38.45 8.97 29.74
CA LEU A 764 -37.79 9.94 28.87
C LEU A 764 -38.01 11.40 29.31
N GLU A 765 -39.16 11.68 29.91
CA GLU A 765 -39.50 12.99 30.47
C GLU A 765 -38.53 13.38 31.59
N ASP A 766 -38.25 12.45 32.52
CA ASP A 766 -37.33 12.69 33.64
C ASP A 766 -35.89 12.91 33.15
N LEU A 767 -35.47 12.21 32.09
CA LEU A 767 -34.16 12.43 31.46
C LEU A 767 -34.01 13.84 30.89
N LYS A 768 -35.09 14.37 30.29
CA LYS A 768 -35.11 15.71 29.73
C LYS A 768 -34.97 16.75 30.82
N ASP A 769 -35.60 16.53 31.97
CA ASP A 769 -35.57 17.46 33.10
C ASP A 769 -34.23 17.40 33.86
N GLN A 770 -33.64 16.21 34.00
CA GLN A 770 -32.30 16.01 34.56
C GLN A 770 -31.18 16.56 33.67
N ALA A 771 -31.44 16.77 32.37
CA ALA A 771 -30.49 17.33 31.43
C ALA A 771 -30.30 18.85 31.67
N GLY A 772 -29.44 19.21 32.63
CA GLY A 772 -29.09 20.59 32.93
C GLY A 772 -28.55 21.38 31.73
N GLY A 773 -28.75 22.70 31.74
CA GLY A 773 -28.36 23.59 30.63
C GLY A 773 -26.89 23.49 30.24
N MET A 774 -25.99 23.38 31.23
CA MET A 774 -24.56 23.20 31.00
C MET A 774 -24.25 21.89 30.26
N LEU A 775 -24.90 20.78 30.63
CA LEU A 775 -24.71 19.49 29.95
C LEU A 775 -25.14 19.58 28.48
N ARG A 776 -26.27 20.25 28.20
CA ARG A 776 -26.75 20.46 26.82
C ARG A 776 -25.76 21.27 25.99
N ILE A 777 -25.22 22.35 26.54
CA ILE A 777 -24.22 23.21 25.88
C ILE A 777 -22.93 22.41 25.62
N LEU A 778 -22.40 21.69 26.61
CA LEU A 778 -21.20 20.87 26.45
C LEU A 778 -21.40 19.77 25.40
N SER A 779 -22.55 19.09 25.39
CA SER A 779 -22.90 18.10 24.37
C SER A 779 -23.01 18.70 22.98
N LEU A 780 -23.57 19.92 22.84
CA LEU A 780 -23.65 20.64 21.57
C LEU A 780 -22.25 21.01 21.05
N LEU A 781 -21.39 21.53 21.91
CA LEU A 781 -20.00 21.87 21.55
C LEU A 781 -19.23 20.62 21.11
N LYS A 782 -19.35 19.50 21.84
CA LYS A 782 -18.76 18.22 21.44
C LYS A 782 -19.33 17.71 20.11
N ALA A 783 -20.65 17.79 19.92
CA ALA A 783 -21.32 17.39 18.70
C ALA A 783 -20.79 18.18 17.49
N ARG A 784 -20.54 19.49 17.63
CA ARG A 784 -20.19 20.38 16.52
C ARG A 784 -18.68 20.52 16.25
N LEU A 785 -17.86 20.60 17.29
CA LEU A 785 -16.46 21.04 17.20
C LEU A 785 -15.46 19.89 17.30
N LEU A 786 -15.76 18.84 18.07
CA LEU A 786 -14.80 17.75 18.30
C LEU A 786 -14.64 16.89 17.03
N PRO A 787 -13.41 16.59 16.55
CA PRO A 787 -13.22 15.70 15.41
C PRO A 787 -13.93 14.36 15.61
N ALA A 788 -14.56 13.80 14.56
CA ALA A 788 -15.42 12.61 14.69
C ALA A 788 -14.68 11.39 15.27
N GLY A 789 -13.40 11.22 14.91
CA GLY A 789 -12.55 10.16 15.46
C GLY A 789 -12.27 10.33 16.96
N MET A 790 -12.03 11.57 17.42
CA MET A 790 -11.83 11.86 18.84
C MET A 790 -13.12 11.66 19.64
N LEU A 791 -14.27 12.12 19.10
CA LEU A 791 -15.57 11.88 19.72
C LEU A 791 -15.85 10.37 19.83
N SER A 792 -15.60 9.62 18.76
CA SER A 792 -15.79 8.16 18.76
C SER A 792 -14.93 7.46 19.82
N LYS A 793 -13.66 7.88 19.96
CA LYS A 793 -12.75 7.35 20.98
C LYS A 793 -13.17 7.73 22.40
N GLN A 794 -13.64 8.96 22.61
CA GLN A 794 -14.16 9.40 23.92
C GLN A 794 -15.39 8.60 24.36
N LEU A 795 -16.23 8.19 23.41
CA LEU A 795 -17.40 7.36 23.64
C LEU A 795 -17.07 5.86 23.74
N GLY A 796 -15.80 5.45 23.63
CA GLY A 796 -15.39 4.05 23.67
C GLY A 796 -15.82 3.23 22.45
N LEU A 797 -16.26 3.87 21.37
CA LEU A 797 -16.74 3.18 20.17
C LEU A 797 -15.62 2.46 19.43
N ASP A 798 -14.35 2.74 19.73
CA ASP A 798 -13.16 2.03 19.25
C ASP A 798 -13.02 0.61 19.83
N ARG A 799 -13.66 0.34 20.96
CA ARG A 799 -13.65 -0.97 21.62
C ARG A 799 -14.74 -1.91 21.10
N ILE A 800 -15.73 -1.37 20.38
CA ILE A 800 -16.85 -2.14 19.83
C ILE A 800 -16.43 -2.73 18.48
N GLY A 801 -16.41 -4.05 18.41
CA GLY A 801 -16.16 -4.83 17.21
C GLY A 801 -17.41 -5.04 16.34
N PRO A 802 -17.23 -5.52 15.10
CA PRO A 802 -18.33 -5.80 14.18
C PRO A 802 -19.26 -6.92 14.67
N ASP A 803 -18.74 -7.89 15.42
CA ASP A 803 -19.50 -9.03 15.96
C ASP A 803 -20.20 -8.74 17.29
N ASP A 804 -19.93 -7.59 17.92
CA ASP A 804 -20.63 -7.21 19.13
C ASP A 804 -22.11 -7.02 18.87
N ILE A 805 -22.93 -7.42 19.83
CA ILE A 805 -24.39 -7.32 19.73
C ILE A 805 -24.80 -5.84 19.74
N LEU A 806 -25.68 -5.46 18.82
CA LEU A 806 -26.31 -4.13 18.79
C LEU A 806 -27.73 -4.18 19.38
N THR A 807 -28.48 -5.23 19.07
CA THR A 807 -29.87 -5.39 19.52
C THR A 807 -30.23 -6.86 19.70
N ILE A 808 -31.23 -7.11 20.55
CA ILE A 808 -31.94 -8.39 20.63
C ILE A 808 -33.38 -8.16 20.20
N ILE A 809 -33.85 -8.97 19.25
CA ILE A 809 -35.23 -8.93 18.75
C ILE A 809 -35.91 -10.24 19.10
N PHE A 810 -37.01 -10.17 19.86
CA PHE A 810 -37.80 -11.35 20.21
C PHE A 810 -38.77 -11.71 19.07
N THR A 811 -38.73 -12.96 18.62
CA THR A 811 -39.66 -13.51 17.62
C THR A 811 -40.61 -14.51 18.29
N SER A 812 -41.84 -14.60 17.82
CA SER A 812 -42.90 -15.41 18.46
C SER A 812 -42.59 -16.92 18.50
N GLY A 813 -41.75 -17.44 17.60
CA GLY A 813 -41.35 -18.84 17.55
C GLY A 813 -42.51 -19.82 17.29
N SER A 814 -42.23 -20.96 16.64
CA SER A 814 -43.22 -22.04 16.48
C SER A 814 -43.57 -22.76 17.81
N THR A 815 -42.85 -22.45 18.89
CA THR A 815 -42.92 -23.12 20.20
C THR A 815 -43.70 -22.34 21.27
N GLY A 816 -44.38 -21.24 20.91
CA GLY A 816 -45.25 -20.44 21.78
C GLY A 816 -44.54 -19.42 22.69
N GLN A 817 -43.35 -19.72 23.19
CA GLN A 817 -42.50 -18.77 23.95
C GLN A 817 -41.58 -17.98 23.01
N PRO A 818 -41.49 -16.64 23.13
CA PRO A 818 -40.62 -15.84 22.27
C PRO A 818 -39.13 -16.19 22.39
N LYS A 819 -38.38 -16.10 21.29
CA LYS A 819 -36.93 -16.33 21.26
C LYS A 819 -36.17 -15.07 20.88
N GLY A 820 -35.12 -14.74 21.64
CA GLY A 820 -34.28 -13.56 21.39
C GLY A 820 -33.26 -13.82 20.27
N VAL A 821 -33.41 -13.13 19.14
CA VAL A 821 -32.43 -13.14 18.04
C VAL A 821 -31.41 -12.05 18.29
N MET A 822 -30.15 -12.44 18.51
CA MET A 822 -29.03 -11.51 18.70
C MET A 822 -28.53 -10.98 17.35
N LEU A 823 -28.63 -9.68 17.13
CA LEU A 823 -28.13 -9.03 15.91
C LEU A 823 -26.89 -8.19 16.22
N SER A 824 -25.80 -8.50 15.53
CA SER A 824 -24.53 -7.79 15.68
C SER A 824 -24.55 -6.41 15.01
N GLN A 825 -23.56 -5.58 15.34
CA GLN A 825 -23.29 -4.32 14.64
C GLN A 825 -23.17 -4.56 13.13
N HIS A 826 -22.47 -5.63 12.72
CA HIS A 826 -22.26 -5.99 11.33
C HIS A 826 -23.56 -6.38 10.63
N ASN A 827 -24.46 -7.14 11.27
CA ASN A 827 -25.73 -7.55 10.66
C ASN A 827 -26.55 -6.33 10.22
N ILE A 828 -26.68 -5.32 11.10
CA ILE A 828 -27.44 -4.11 10.79
C ILE A 828 -26.71 -3.23 9.77
N ALA A 829 -25.41 -3.02 9.97
CA ALA A 829 -24.64 -2.12 9.12
C ALA A 829 -24.42 -2.66 7.69
N SER A 830 -24.30 -3.97 7.52
CA SER A 830 -24.19 -4.59 6.19
C SER A 830 -25.48 -4.45 5.38
N ASN A 831 -26.65 -4.66 6.02
CA ASN A 831 -27.96 -4.43 5.41
C ASN A 831 -28.13 -2.98 4.97
N ILE A 832 -27.81 -2.02 5.84
CA ILE A 832 -27.87 -0.59 5.50
C ILE A 832 -26.95 -0.27 4.33
N THR A 833 -25.73 -0.81 4.34
CA THR A 833 -24.76 -0.59 3.26
C THR A 833 -25.27 -1.14 1.94
N ALA A 834 -25.88 -2.34 1.94
CA ALA A 834 -26.49 -2.93 0.75
C ALA A 834 -27.64 -2.05 0.22
N VAL A 835 -28.51 -1.56 1.11
CA VAL A 835 -29.60 -0.64 0.75
C VAL A 835 -29.05 0.65 0.13
N VAL A 836 -28.03 1.27 0.73
CA VAL A 836 -27.42 2.52 0.21
C VAL A 836 -26.67 2.29 -1.11
N GLN A 837 -26.18 1.07 -1.36
CA GLN A 837 -25.53 0.74 -2.64
C GLN A 837 -26.55 0.53 -3.77
N LEU A 838 -27.71 -0.05 -3.46
CA LEU A 838 -28.75 -0.35 -4.43
C LEU A 838 -29.69 0.84 -4.68
N LEU A 839 -30.09 1.52 -3.60
CA LEU A 839 -30.97 2.67 -3.64
C LEU A 839 -30.12 3.95 -3.69
N HIS A 840 -30.33 4.76 -4.71
CA HIS A 840 -29.71 6.08 -4.82
C HIS A 840 -30.39 7.08 -3.88
N LEU A 841 -30.17 6.91 -2.57
CA LEU A 841 -30.75 7.77 -1.55
C LEU A 841 -30.08 9.15 -1.56
N HIS A 842 -30.90 10.19 -1.47
CA HIS A 842 -30.51 11.58 -1.44
C HIS A 842 -30.89 12.23 -0.11
N SER A 843 -30.33 13.41 0.15
CA SER A 843 -30.64 14.15 1.38
C SER A 843 -32.00 14.86 1.37
N GLU A 844 -32.68 14.85 0.23
CA GLU A 844 -34.06 15.35 0.09
C GLU A 844 -35.09 14.24 0.35
N ASP A 845 -34.65 12.98 0.35
CA ASP A 845 -35.53 11.85 0.64
C ASP A 845 -35.95 11.85 2.11
N THR A 846 -37.23 11.53 2.33
CA THR A 846 -37.80 11.38 3.66
C THR A 846 -38.62 10.10 3.74
N LEU A 847 -38.33 9.28 4.75
CA LEU A 847 -39.03 8.04 5.03
C LEU A 847 -40.26 8.28 5.92
N ILE A 848 -41.34 7.55 5.66
CA ILE A 848 -42.43 7.37 6.63
C ILE A 848 -42.14 6.14 7.50
N GLY A 849 -41.86 6.38 8.78
CA GLY A 849 -41.55 5.36 9.77
C GLY A 849 -42.77 4.89 10.54
N VAL A 850 -43.55 3.98 9.95
CA VAL A 850 -44.74 3.37 10.58
C VAL A 850 -44.46 1.98 11.15
N LEU A 851 -43.30 1.41 10.84
CA LEU A 851 -42.93 0.07 11.31
C LEU A 851 -42.32 0.12 12.72
N PRO A 852 -42.75 -0.78 13.62
CA PRO A 852 -42.25 -0.88 15.00
C PRO A 852 -40.75 -1.23 15.09
N PHE A 853 -40.06 -0.66 16.08
CA PHE A 853 -38.63 -0.91 16.31
C PHE A 853 -38.32 -2.27 16.95
N PHE A 854 -39.33 -2.97 17.48
CA PHE A 854 -39.18 -4.34 17.97
C PHE A 854 -39.22 -5.40 16.86
N HIS A 855 -39.45 -5.00 15.60
CA HIS A 855 -39.30 -5.87 14.43
C HIS A 855 -38.06 -5.49 13.63
N SER A 856 -37.33 -6.47 13.09
CA SER A 856 -36.07 -6.25 12.37
C SER A 856 -36.21 -5.29 11.19
N PHE A 857 -37.35 -5.34 10.49
CA PHE A 857 -37.62 -4.47 9.34
C PHE A 857 -37.74 -3.00 9.78
N GLY A 858 -38.51 -2.70 10.84
CA GLY A 858 -38.58 -1.34 11.39
C GLY A 858 -37.27 -0.89 12.02
N TYR A 859 -36.64 -1.75 12.83
CA TYR A 859 -35.35 -1.46 13.46
C TYR A 859 -34.26 -1.11 12.45
N THR A 860 -34.19 -1.83 11.33
CA THR A 860 -33.15 -1.61 10.32
C THR A 860 -33.52 -0.46 9.38
N VAL A 861 -34.74 -0.45 8.83
CA VAL A 861 -35.12 0.45 7.73
C VAL A 861 -35.71 1.76 8.22
N THR A 862 -36.54 1.77 9.26
CA THR A 862 -37.17 3.02 9.74
C THR A 862 -36.36 3.69 10.83
N LEU A 863 -35.55 2.94 11.59
CA LEU A 863 -34.63 3.50 12.59
C LEU A 863 -33.22 3.67 12.04
N TRP A 864 -32.45 2.60 11.81
CA TRP A 864 -31.02 2.74 11.57
C TRP A 864 -30.62 3.25 10.18
N LEU A 865 -31.37 2.96 9.11
CA LEU A 865 -31.11 3.48 7.77
C LEU A 865 -31.09 5.02 7.73
N PRO A 866 -32.12 5.76 8.19
CA PRO A 866 -32.07 7.23 8.21
C PRO A 866 -31.00 7.76 9.20
N MET A 867 -30.60 6.99 10.21
CA MET A 867 -29.49 7.37 11.09
C MET A 867 -28.12 7.24 10.38
N CYS A 868 -27.98 6.27 9.49
CA CYS A 868 -26.71 5.89 8.86
C CYS A 868 -26.53 6.39 7.42
N ALA A 869 -27.61 6.81 6.77
CA ALA A 869 -27.65 7.34 5.40
C ALA A 869 -28.12 8.81 5.36
N ASP A 870 -28.22 9.37 4.15
CA ASP A 870 -28.63 10.76 3.91
C ASP A 870 -30.10 11.10 4.30
N PRO A 871 -31.11 10.23 4.03
CA PRO A 871 -32.53 10.57 4.20
C PRO A 871 -32.97 10.94 5.63
N GLY A 872 -34.05 11.73 5.74
CA GLY A 872 -34.78 11.96 6.99
C GLY A 872 -35.87 10.92 7.24
N VAL A 873 -36.55 10.98 8.39
CA VAL A 873 -37.69 10.10 8.71
C VAL A 873 -38.75 10.80 9.57
N ALA A 874 -40.02 10.57 9.27
CA ALA A 874 -41.17 11.00 10.06
C ALA A 874 -41.92 9.78 10.62
N TYR A 875 -42.01 9.68 11.93
CA TYR A 875 -42.59 8.52 12.62
C TYR A 875 -44.06 8.69 12.94
N HIS A 876 -44.80 7.58 12.84
CA HIS A 876 -46.12 7.46 13.42
C HIS A 876 -46.29 6.09 14.07
N PHE A 877 -46.79 6.07 15.31
CA PHE A 877 -46.83 4.86 16.12
C PHE A 877 -47.89 3.85 15.70
N ASN A 878 -48.95 4.28 14.99
CA ASN A 878 -50.06 3.44 14.58
C ASN A 878 -50.14 3.32 13.05
N PRO A 879 -49.64 2.25 12.43
CA PRO A 879 -49.71 2.06 10.97
C PRO A 879 -51.14 2.01 10.43
N LEU A 880 -52.16 1.76 11.25
CA LEU A 880 -53.56 1.70 10.81
C LEU A 880 -54.24 3.08 10.74
N ASP A 881 -53.63 4.12 11.30
CA ASP A 881 -54.14 5.49 11.21
C ASP A 881 -53.70 6.16 9.90
N ALA A 882 -54.32 5.70 8.81
CA ALA A 882 -54.02 6.15 7.45
C ALA A 882 -54.15 7.67 7.24
N ARG A 883 -55.06 8.35 7.95
CA ARG A 883 -55.24 9.81 7.77
C ARG A 883 -54.04 10.57 8.32
N THR A 884 -53.55 10.18 9.49
CA THR A 884 -52.35 10.81 10.06
C THR A 884 -51.13 10.47 9.20
N VAL A 885 -51.01 9.24 8.71
CA VAL A 885 -49.94 8.84 7.79
C VAL A 885 -49.96 9.68 6.51
N GLY A 886 -51.12 9.84 5.85
CA GLY A 886 -51.28 10.68 4.65
C GLY A 886 -50.84 12.13 4.88
N LYS A 887 -51.32 12.75 5.96
CA LYS A 887 -50.92 14.13 6.34
C LYS A 887 -49.42 14.26 6.63
N LEU A 888 -48.79 13.25 7.23
CA LEU A 888 -47.34 13.26 7.45
C LEU A 888 -46.57 13.14 6.15
N THR A 889 -47.01 12.25 5.25
CA THR A 889 -46.45 12.11 3.89
C THR A 889 -46.48 13.44 3.16
N GLU A 890 -47.61 14.14 3.19
CA GLU A 890 -47.75 15.46 2.57
C GLU A 890 -46.86 16.52 3.26
N LYS A 891 -46.97 16.65 4.59
CA LYS A 891 -46.24 17.67 5.37
C LYS A 891 -44.74 17.61 5.16
N TYR A 892 -44.17 16.40 5.18
CA TYR A 892 -42.72 16.20 5.05
C TYR A 892 -42.29 15.83 3.64
N LYS A 893 -43.22 15.87 2.66
CA LYS A 893 -42.97 15.49 1.26
C LYS A 893 -42.25 14.14 1.16
N ALA A 894 -42.75 13.15 1.90
CA ALA A 894 -42.08 11.88 2.01
C ALA A 894 -42.00 11.17 0.66
N THR A 895 -40.85 10.55 0.40
CA THR A 895 -40.51 9.91 -0.87
C THR A 895 -40.45 8.39 -0.73
N ILE A 896 -40.33 7.88 0.50
CA ILE A 896 -40.13 6.46 0.79
C ILE A 896 -41.09 6.00 1.89
N ILE A 897 -41.75 4.87 1.70
CA ILE A 897 -42.47 4.17 2.78
C ILE A 897 -42.21 2.66 2.69
N ALA A 898 -41.97 2.05 3.85
CA ALA A 898 -41.93 0.60 4.00
C ALA A 898 -43.19 0.15 4.76
N ALA A 899 -43.94 -0.77 4.17
CA ALA A 899 -45.25 -1.20 4.68
C ALA A 899 -45.53 -2.69 4.39
N THR A 900 -46.64 -3.21 4.91
CA THR A 900 -47.19 -4.51 4.48
C THR A 900 -48.36 -4.29 3.54
N PRO A 901 -48.75 -5.30 2.73
CA PRO A 901 -49.95 -5.24 1.89
C PRO A 901 -51.20 -4.84 2.70
N THR A 902 -51.35 -5.36 3.92
CA THR A 902 -52.44 -4.99 4.83
C THR A 902 -52.50 -3.48 5.12
N PHE A 903 -51.36 -2.84 5.37
CA PHE A 903 -51.31 -1.39 5.58
C PHE A 903 -51.59 -0.62 4.30
N LEU A 904 -51.05 -1.08 3.16
CA LEU A 904 -51.32 -0.45 1.86
C LEU A 904 -52.81 -0.47 1.49
N ARG A 905 -53.55 -1.55 1.77
CA ARG A 905 -55.02 -1.57 1.57
C ARG A 905 -55.72 -0.47 2.37
N THR A 906 -55.24 -0.18 3.58
CA THR A 906 -55.81 0.87 4.43
C THR A 906 -55.48 2.26 3.88
N TYR A 907 -54.24 2.48 3.42
CA TYR A 907 -53.82 3.74 2.81
C TYR A 907 -54.53 4.00 1.48
N MET A 908 -54.65 2.98 0.63
CA MET A 908 -55.37 3.06 -0.64
C MET A 908 -56.83 3.49 -0.45
N LYS A 909 -57.49 3.06 0.63
CA LYS A 909 -58.87 3.46 0.94
C LYS A 909 -59.00 4.87 1.54
N ARG A 910 -58.01 5.36 2.28
CA ARG A 910 -58.17 6.54 3.16
C ARG A 910 -57.27 7.73 2.84
N CYS A 911 -56.19 7.53 2.08
CA CYS A 911 -55.28 8.60 1.67
C CYS A 911 -55.66 9.13 0.28
N SER A 912 -55.47 10.43 0.07
CA SER A 912 -55.69 11.08 -1.23
C SER A 912 -54.46 10.98 -2.14
N GLU A 913 -54.64 11.21 -3.43
CA GLU A 913 -53.52 11.22 -4.40
C GLU A 913 -52.50 12.33 -4.09
N GLU A 914 -52.98 13.50 -3.69
CA GLU A 914 -52.12 14.64 -3.28
C GLU A 914 -51.23 14.28 -2.07
N GLU A 915 -51.76 13.54 -1.09
CA GLU A 915 -51.00 13.12 0.09
C GLU A 915 -49.83 12.20 -0.26
N PHE A 916 -49.93 11.41 -1.34
CA PHE A 916 -48.91 10.45 -1.77
C PHE A 916 -48.13 10.90 -3.02
N ARG A 917 -48.38 12.11 -3.53
CA ARG A 917 -47.82 12.61 -4.79
C ARG A 917 -46.30 12.62 -4.86
N THR A 918 -45.61 12.81 -3.73
CA THR A 918 -44.14 12.85 -3.66
C THR A 918 -43.50 11.48 -3.49
N MET A 919 -44.30 10.42 -3.31
CA MET A 919 -43.80 9.09 -3.05
C MET A 919 -43.15 8.51 -4.32
N ASN A 920 -41.96 7.95 -4.16
CA ASN A 920 -41.16 7.39 -5.27
C ASN A 920 -40.84 5.92 -5.03
N LEU A 921 -40.70 5.51 -3.76
CA LEU A 921 -40.35 4.14 -3.41
C LEU A 921 -41.27 3.59 -2.31
N VAL A 922 -42.14 2.67 -2.69
CA VAL A 922 -42.99 1.91 -1.76
C VAL A 922 -42.47 0.49 -1.69
N ILE A 923 -41.87 0.15 -0.56
CA ILE A 923 -41.32 -1.18 -0.30
C ILE A 923 -42.35 -1.97 0.51
N VAL A 924 -42.79 -3.10 -0.03
CA VAL A 924 -43.78 -3.96 0.62
C VAL A 924 -43.11 -5.25 1.08
N GLY A 925 -43.34 -5.67 2.32
CA GLY A 925 -42.79 -6.93 2.84
C GLY A 925 -43.67 -7.55 3.93
N ALA A 926 -43.16 -8.60 4.55
CA ALA A 926 -43.79 -9.44 5.59
C ALA A 926 -45.02 -10.27 5.16
N GLU A 927 -45.70 -9.89 4.07
CA GLU A 927 -46.76 -10.68 3.44
C GLU A 927 -46.54 -10.63 1.92
N LYS A 928 -46.98 -11.68 1.21
CA LYS A 928 -46.97 -11.70 -0.26
C LYS A 928 -47.85 -10.56 -0.80
N MET A 929 -47.32 -9.77 -1.73
CA MET A 929 -48.04 -8.66 -2.34
C MET A 929 -49.10 -9.18 -3.33
N PRO A 930 -50.40 -8.92 -3.11
CA PRO A 930 -51.45 -9.30 -4.05
C PRO A 930 -51.41 -8.45 -5.33
N ASP A 931 -51.56 -9.09 -6.49
CA ASP A 931 -51.50 -8.41 -7.80
C ASP A 931 -52.61 -7.36 -7.95
N ASP A 932 -53.83 -7.64 -7.46
CA ASP A 932 -54.98 -6.73 -7.46
C ASP A 932 -54.67 -5.42 -6.72
N LEU A 933 -54.01 -5.54 -5.56
CA LEU A 933 -53.62 -4.39 -4.75
C LEU A 933 -52.52 -3.59 -5.43
N ARG A 934 -51.56 -4.27 -6.07
CA ARG A 934 -50.45 -3.62 -6.78
C ARG A 934 -50.97 -2.77 -7.94
N ASP A 935 -51.87 -3.32 -8.74
CA ASP A 935 -52.48 -2.63 -9.88
C ASP A 935 -53.35 -1.45 -9.43
N ALA A 936 -54.22 -1.66 -8.42
CA ALA A 936 -55.06 -0.58 -7.88
C ALA A 936 -54.24 0.56 -7.24
N PHE A 937 -53.12 0.23 -6.60
CA PHE A 937 -52.21 1.23 -6.04
C PHE A 937 -51.53 2.05 -7.13
N ARG A 938 -51.09 1.39 -8.21
CA ARG A 938 -50.48 2.04 -9.39
C ARG A 938 -51.47 2.95 -10.10
N GLU A 939 -52.71 2.51 -10.27
CA GLU A 939 -53.76 3.30 -10.94
C GLU A 939 -54.08 4.59 -10.16
N LYS A 940 -54.22 4.49 -8.83
CA LYS A 940 -54.55 5.64 -7.99
C LYS A 940 -53.38 6.60 -7.79
N PHE A 941 -52.19 6.10 -7.46
CA PHE A 941 -51.07 6.95 -7.02
C PHE A 941 -49.99 7.15 -8.09
N GLY A 942 -50.09 6.49 -9.25
CA GLY A 942 -49.22 6.70 -10.40
C GLY A 942 -47.84 6.01 -10.34
N PHE A 943 -47.59 5.15 -9.34
CA PHE A 943 -46.34 4.38 -9.25
C PHE A 943 -46.58 2.98 -8.65
N GLU A 944 -45.73 2.02 -9.01
CA GLU A 944 -45.90 0.61 -8.66
C GLU A 944 -45.17 0.25 -7.35
N PRO A 945 -45.86 -0.32 -6.34
CA PRO A 945 -45.21 -0.85 -5.14
C PRO A 945 -44.22 -1.96 -5.48
N THR A 946 -43.03 -1.90 -4.91
CA THR A 946 -41.98 -2.92 -5.07
C THR A 946 -42.06 -3.93 -3.94
N GLU A 947 -42.26 -5.20 -4.28
CA GLU A 947 -42.21 -6.29 -3.31
C GLU A 947 -40.76 -6.58 -2.91
N GLY A 948 -40.48 -6.48 -1.61
CA GLY A 948 -39.23 -6.92 -1.00
C GLY A 948 -39.33 -8.40 -0.61
N TYR A 949 -38.18 -9.09 -0.55
CA TYR A 949 -38.14 -10.49 -0.11
C TYR A 949 -38.53 -10.58 1.37
N GLY A 950 -39.67 -11.22 1.66
CA GLY A 950 -40.28 -11.23 2.99
C GLY A 950 -41.08 -12.50 3.28
N THR A 951 -40.62 -13.67 2.85
CA THR A 951 -41.13 -14.95 3.36
C THR A 951 -40.55 -15.20 4.74
N THR A 952 -41.41 -15.28 5.75
CA THR A 952 -41.06 -15.52 7.15
C THR A 952 -40.56 -16.94 7.43
N GLU A 953 -40.67 -17.86 6.46
CA GLU A 953 -40.33 -19.28 6.58
C GLU A 953 -39.82 -19.81 5.23
N LEU A 954 -38.75 -20.62 5.26
CA LEU A 954 -38.40 -21.59 4.22
C LEU A 954 -38.46 -22.97 4.85
#